data_AF-A0A959B0D5-F1
#
_entry.id   AF-A0A959B0D5-F1
#
_cell.length_a   1.000
_cell.length_b   1.000
_cell.length_c   1.000
_cell.angle_alpha   90.00
_cell.angle_beta   90.00
_cell.angle_gamma   90.00
#
_symmetry.space_group_name_H-M   'P 1'
#
loop_
_entity.id
_entity.type
_entity.pdbx_description
1 polymer ?
#
loop_
_entity_poly.entity_id
_entity_poly.type
_entity_poly.pdbx_seq_one_letter_code
_entity_poly.pdbx_strand_id
1 'polypeptide(L)'
;KEQGGLFVSDDAGKSWSRVSDDHRLMQRAWYYIEVFADPMDENTVYVMSADALRSIDGGKTWETLSGTHGDFHNLWINPHNPKNLIISNDGGAAISFNGGKSWSTQDNMPTAQIYRVNVDNGFPYRIYGGQQDNSSVSIANRELNSGGIGQRSWTYSAGGESAFLAFDPDNPRYVLGGSYLGTIEVLDTKAEAATNIMAAPILYMSRDAKDMKYRFNWNAPIVWSKHEPNTYYHGAQYLLRTRDMGLSWEEASPDLTRNEKEKQGKGGGPYTNEAVGAENYGTLSYVVESPHEKGVIWTGSDDGLVYLTRDGGAHWQNVTPTGLAECLVNAIEVSPHDPATAYIATTRYKFNDHTPGLYKTTDYGKSWTNISSGIPYGAFTRVVREDDQRKGLLFAGTETGLYISWNGGQQWTPFQLNLPVAPITDLIIRHGDLIAATSGRGFWILDDLGALRQYGNAAGDFLLYQPEDALLANGSSELNKSSAEFSGADPLQGVNPANGVVIYYQLPDTSQITLEVRDSEGQLVRQFSSQKDTTFQQYEGGPPAEPVLSNSKGLNRFVWDMRYPTMPGVPGVYIEGSYRGHKAAPGNYTLTLKKGGQTAATQVRILPNPLYPTDANTYQEYHKVMMAMETELTDMHRMVNTLNDMRQQAERILKGLPTGEQYDALRKEGQALVSRMAEWDSEMAQRKSKAYDDVENFPNKFTAEYLFLINQTESDIPRVNIPSRERLKELNAEWSSLKARGRAMLDKDIPAYNQLLWNAGIGAVFGRSVGQ
;
A
#
# COMPACT_ATOMS: atom_id res chain seq x y z
N LYS A 1 -29.18 -1.29 -42.56
CA LYS A 1 -29.40 -1.91 -41.23
C LYS A 1 -30.45 -3.00 -41.29
N GLU A 2 -31.65 -2.75 -41.84
CA GLU A 2 -32.75 -3.75 -41.98
C GLU A 2 -32.43 -5.07 -42.70
N GLN A 3 -31.40 -5.09 -43.53
CA GLN A 3 -30.98 -6.29 -44.28
C GLN A 3 -29.87 -7.10 -43.60
N GLY A 4 -29.29 -6.62 -42.49
CA GLY A 4 -28.21 -7.37 -41.83
C GLY A 4 -28.77 -8.48 -40.94
N GLY A 5 -27.96 -9.50 -40.65
CA GLY A 5 -28.35 -10.62 -39.80
C GLY A 5 -27.29 -11.71 -39.82
N LEU A 6 -27.63 -12.89 -39.32
CA LEU A 6 -26.80 -14.08 -39.53
C LEU A 6 -27.15 -14.70 -40.89
N PHE A 7 -26.11 -14.99 -41.67
CA PHE A 7 -26.23 -15.63 -42.98
C PHE A 7 -25.45 -16.96 -42.96
N VAL A 8 -26.00 -17.97 -43.61
CA VAL A 8 -25.36 -19.28 -43.78
C VAL A 8 -25.16 -19.59 -45.26
N SER A 9 -24.12 -20.35 -45.58
CA SER A 9 -23.86 -20.91 -46.90
C SER A 9 -23.51 -22.38 -46.78
N ASP A 10 -24.30 -23.23 -47.45
CA ASP A 10 -24.11 -24.69 -47.46
C ASP A 10 -23.36 -25.16 -48.72
N ASP A 11 -22.86 -24.23 -49.53
CA ASP A 11 -22.26 -24.50 -50.85
C ASP A 11 -20.87 -23.87 -51.03
N ALA A 12 -20.14 -23.73 -49.91
CA ALA A 12 -18.82 -23.12 -49.82
C ALA A 12 -18.78 -21.64 -50.27
N GLY A 13 -19.83 -20.89 -49.95
CA GLY A 13 -19.93 -19.44 -50.16
C GLY A 13 -20.46 -19.01 -51.52
N LYS A 14 -20.99 -19.93 -52.34
CA LYS A 14 -21.55 -19.58 -53.67
C LYS A 14 -22.92 -18.90 -53.54
N SER A 15 -23.71 -19.30 -52.56
CA SER A 15 -24.98 -18.66 -52.20
C SER A 15 -25.14 -18.55 -50.69
N TRP A 16 -25.88 -17.53 -50.25
CA TRP A 16 -26.10 -17.21 -48.84
C TRP A 16 -27.59 -17.04 -48.56
N SER A 17 -28.04 -17.60 -47.44
CA SER A 17 -29.40 -17.41 -46.94
C SER A 17 -29.36 -16.74 -45.57
N ARG A 18 -30.19 -15.70 -45.37
CA ARG A 18 -30.36 -15.08 -44.04
C ARG A 18 -31.15 -16.03 -43.15
N VAL A 19 -30.55 -16.50 -42.07
CA VAL A 19 -31.17 -17.43 -41.11
C VAL A 19 -31.70 -16.73 -39.87
N SER A 20 -31.21 -15.53 -39.57
CA SER A 20 -31.70 -14.72 -38.47
C SER A 20 -31.71 -13.23 -38.81
N ASP A 21 -32.74 -12.54 -38.35
CA ASP A 21 -32.85 -11.08 -38.33
C ASP A 21 -32.80 -10.50 -36.90
N ASP A 22 -32.41 -11.31 -35.91
CA ASP A 22 -32.31 -10.87 -34.52
C ASP A 22 -31.31 -9.72 -34.38
N HIS A 23 -31.82 -8.55 -33.99
CA HIS A 23 -31.03 -7.33 -33.87
C HIS A 23 -29.93 -7.40 -32.81
N ARG A 24 -30.05 -8.30 -31.81
CA ARG A 24 -29.01 -8.50 -30.78
C ARG A 24 -27.68 -8.95 -31.38
N LEU A 25 -27.71 -9.58 -32.56
CA LEU A 25 -26.51 -10.04 -33.27
C LEU A 25 -25.70 -8.91 -33.92
N MET A 26 -26.19 -7.67 -33.93
CA MET A 26 -25.64 -6.59 -34.78
C MET A 26 -25.62 -5.20 -34.14
N GLN A 27 -25.68 -5.11 -32.81
CA GLN A 27 -25.92 -3.84 -32.12
C GLN A 27 -24.77 -2.83 -32.30
N ARG A 28 -23.50 -3.28 -32.25
CA ARG A 28 -22.31 -2.41 -32.25
C ARG A 28 -21.13 -3.02 -33.02
N ALA A 29 -21.32 -3.25 -34.31
CA ALA A 29 -20.45 -4.04 -35.20
C ALA A 29 -18.94 -3.74 -35.18
N TRP A 30 -18.51 -2.52 -34.89
CA TRP A 30 -17.08 -2.19 -34.83
C TRP A 30 -16.41 -2.60 -33.50
N TYR A 31 -17.21 -2.76 -32.44
CA TYR A 31 -16.75 -3.01 -31.07
C TYR A 31 -16.87 -4.50 -30.72
N TYR A 32 -17.99 -5.14 -31.07
CA TYR A 32 -18.21 -6.59 -30.99
C TYR A 32 -19.13 -7.05 -32.12
N ILE A 33 -19.02 -8.31 -32.56
CA ILE A 33 -19.97 -9.14 -33.37
C ILE A 33 -19.25 -10.40 -33.88
N GLU A 34 -18.68 -11.20 -32.98
CA GLU A 34 -17.87 -12.37 -33.39
C GLU A 34 -18.73 -13.64 -33.45
N VAL A 35 -18.65 -14.41 -34.54
CA VAL A 35 -19.44 -15.64 -34.76
C VAL A 35 -18.56 -16.88 -34.59
N PHE A 36 -18.99 -17.83 -33.77
CA PHE A 36 -18.26 -19.08 -33.50
C PHE A 36 -19.17 -20.29 -33.74
N ALA A 37 -18.68 -21.27 -34.49
CA ALA A 37 -19.36 -22.56 -34.66
C ALA A 37 -18.87 -23.56 -33.60
N ASP A 38 -19.77 -24.40 -33.10
CA ASP A 38 -19.39 -25.52 -32.25
C ASP A 38 -18.58 -26.57 -33.05
N PRO A 39 -17.44 -27.05 -32.53
CA PRO A 39 -16.57 -27.97 -33.27
C PRO A 39 -17.10 -29.41 -33.37
N MET A 40 -18.17 -29.76 -32.63
CA MET A 40 -18.75 -31.11 -32.63
C MET A 40 -20.24 -31.15 -33.00
N ASP A 41 -20.91 -30.01 -33.17
CA ASP A 41 -22.32 -29.92 -33.57
C ASP A 41 -22.56 -28.76 -34.56
N GLU A 42 -22.86 -29.12 -35.80
CA GLU A 42 -23.10 -28.16 -36.89
C GLU A 42 -24.27 -27.19 -36.66
N ASN A 43 -25.21 -27.53 -35.76
CA ASN A 43 -26.37 -26.68 -35.47
C ASN A 43 -26.11 -25.70 -34.32
N THR A 44 -25.03 -25.88 -33.57
CA THR A 44 -24.71 -25.01 -32.44
C THR A 44 -23.78 -23.87 -32.89
N VAL A 45 -24.27 -22.64 -32.76
CA VAL A 45 -23.56 -21.41 -33.16
C VAL A 45 -23.65 -20.38 -32.05
N TYR A 46 -22.58 -19.65 -31.82
CA TYR A 46 -22.48 -18.59 -30.82
C TYR A 46 -22.21 -17.26 -31.50
N VAL A 47 -22.75 -16.18 -30.94
CA VAL A 47 -22.45 -14.81 -31.35
C VAL A 47 -22.11 -13.98 -30.12
N MET A 48 -20.90 -13.42 -30.11
CA MET A 48 -20.47 -12.48 -29.09
C MET A 48 -20.87 -11.06 -29.51
N SER A 49 -21.73 -10.44 -28.71
CA SER A 49 -22.27 -9.09 -28.88
C SER A 49 -22.33 -8.42 -27.50
N ALA A 50 -23.17 -7.40 -27.31
CA ALA A 50 -23.48 -6.87 -25.98
C ALA A 50 -23.89 -8.01 -25.02
N ASP A 51 -24.72 -8.93 -25.54
CA ASP A 51 -25.00 -10.23 -24.96
C ASP A 51 -24.15 -11.33 -25.63
N ALA A 52 -23.76 -12.36 -24.86
CA ALA A 52 -23.29 -13.62 -25.41
C ALA A 52 -24.50 -14.48 -25.80
N LEU A 53 -24.60 -14.86 -27.07
CA LEU A 53 -25.77 -15.56 -27.61
C LEU A 53 -25.38 -16.95 -28.08
N ARG A 54 -26.22 -17.95 -27.80
CA ARG A 54 -26.12 -19.31 -28.34
C ARG A 54 -27.39 -19.71 -29.08
N SER A 55 -27.22 -20.34 -30.22
CA SER A 55 -28.24 -21.08 -30.95
C SER A 55 -27.86 -22.55 -31.01
N ILE A 56 -28.86 -23.44 -31.00
CA ILE A 56 -28.70 -24.90 -31.16
C ILE A 56 -29.51 -25.44 -32.36
N ASP A 57 -30.02 -24.56 -33.22
CA ASP A 57 -30.90 -24.88 -34.35
C ASP A 57 -30.42 -24.26 -35.68
N GLY A 58 -29.11 -24.02 -35.79
CA GLY A 58 -28.46 -23.43 -36.97
C GLY A 58 -28.61 -21.91 -37.04
N GLY A 59 -28.75 -21.23 -35.91
CA GLY A 59 -28.83 -19.78 -35.83
C GLY A 59 -30.24 -19.19 -35.97
N LYS A 60 -31.31 -19.99 -35.85
CA LYS A 60 -32.69 -19.52 -36.04
C LYS A 60 -33.26 -18.93 -34.76
N THR A 61 -33.02 -19.59 -33.63
CA THR A 61 -33.39 -19.11 -32.30
C THR A 61 -32.18 -18.96 -31.39
N TRP A 62 -32.25 -18.02 -30.43
CA TRP A 62 -31.11 -17.61 -29.61
C TRP A 62 -31.49 -17.53 -28.13
N GLU A 63 -30.63 -18.08 -27.28
CA GLU A 63 -30.61 -17.85 -25.84
C GLU A 63 -29.40 -17.01 -25.44
N THR A 64 -29.52 -16.29 -24.32
CA THR A 64 -28.41 -15.53 -23.73
C THR A 64 -27.63 -16.41 -22.76
N LEU A 65 -26.31 -16.45 -22.90
CA LEU A 65 -25.38 -17.01 -21.91
C LEU A 65 -25.12 -15.93 -20.85
N SER A 66 -25.62 -16.15 -19.64
CA SER A 66 -25.49 -15.23 -18.51
C SER A 66 -24.56 -15.76 -17.41
N GLY A 67 -24.29 -14.94 -16.40
CA GLY A 67 -23.47 -15.31 -15.24
C GLY A 67 -22.05 -14.74 -15.23
N THR A 68 -21.74 -13.81 -16.12
CA THR A 68 -20.49 -13.04 -16.21
C THR A 68 -20.81 -11.57 -16.50
N HIS A 69 -19.79 -10.72 -16.59
CA HIS A 69 -19.93 -9.37 -17.14
C HIS A 69 -20.44 -9.38 -18.60
N GLY A 70 -21.00 -8.25 -19.06
CA GLY A 70 -21.50 -8.03 -20.44
C GLY A 70 -20.43 -7.49 -21.39
N ASP A 71 -20.83 -7.20 -22.64
CA ASP A 71 -19.96 -6.75 -23.75
C ASP A 71 -18.88 -7.78 -24.10
N PHE A 72 -19.27 -8.77 -24.90
CA PHE A 72 -18.47 -9.96 -25.18
C PHE A 72 -17.66 -9.83 -26.47
N HIS A 73 -16.38 -10.17 -26.39
CA HIS A 73 -15.41 -9.96 -27.47
C HIS A 73 -14.87 -11.24 -28.07
N ASN A 74 -14.89 -12.35 -27.33
CA ASN A 74 -14.29 -13.60 -27.83
C ASN A 74 -14.84 -14.83 -27.10
N LEU A 75 -14.79 -15.96 -27.79
CA LEU A 75 -15.15 -17.27 -27.27
C LEU A 75 -14.17 -18.32 -27.79
N TRP A 76 -13.53 -19.04 -26.88
CA TRP A 76 -12.84 -20.28 -27.20
C TRP A 76 -13.68 -21.48 -26.78
N ILE A 77 -13.82 -22.43 -27.70
CA ILE A 77 -14.56 -23.68 -27.49
C ILE A 77 -13.56 -24.82 -27.57
N ASN A 78 -13.54 -25.70 -26.56
CA ASN A 78 -12.67 -26.86 -26.60
C ASN A 78 -13.10 -27.83 -27.73
N PRO A 79 -12.21 -28.15 -28.68
CA PRO A 79 -12.54 -28.95 -29.86
C PRO A 79 -12.88 -30.42 -29.56
N HIS A 80 -12.56 -30.90 -28.36
CA HIS A 80 -12.81 -32.28 -27.94
C HIS A 80 -13.91 -32.38 -26.88
N ASN A 81 -14.37 -31.25 -26.33
CA ASN A 81 -15.45 -31.20 -25.36
C ASN A 81 -16.07 -29.79 -25.31
N PRO A 82 -17.07 -29.49 -26.16
CA PRO A 82 -17.66 -28.15 -26.26
C PRO A 82 -18.36 -27.64 -25.01
N LYS A 83 -18.49 -28.46 -23.96
CA LYS A 83 -18.89 -27.97 -22.63
C LYS A 83 -17.83 -27.11 -21.96
N ASN A 84 -16.58 -27.20 -22.41
CA ASN A 84 -15.48 -26.42 -21.88
C ASN A 84 -15.31 -25.16 -22.74
N LEU A 85 -15.63 -24.02 -22.15
CA LEU A 85 -15.63 -22.71 -22.80
C LEU A 85 -14.71 -21.75 -22.06
N ILE A 86 -14.05 -20.85 -22.80
CA ILE A 86 -13.43 -19.65 -22.25
C ILE A 86 -14.06 -18.47 -22.96
N ILE A 87 -14.69 -17.58 -22.21
CA ILE A 87 -15.35 -16.39 -22.75
C ILE A 87 -14.62 -15.14 -22.26
N SER A 88 -14.49 -14.12 -23.11
CA SER A 88 -13.92 -12.83 -22.72
C SER A 88 -14.89 -11.69 -23.01
N ASN A 89 -14.95 -10.75 -22.07
CA ASN A 89 -15.81 -9.58 -22.08
C ASN A 89 -15.11 -8.39 -21.41
N ASP A 90 -15.77 -7.24 -21.32
CA ASP A 90 -15.16 -6.02 -20.76
C ASP A 90 -14.74 -6.17 -19.27
N GLY A 91 -15.37 -7.08 -18.52
CA GLY A 91 -14.97 -7.44 -17.16
C GLY A 91 -13.80 -8.44 -17.04
N GLY A 92 -13.25 -8.94 -18.15
CA GLY A 92 -12.17 -9.92 -18.18
C GLY A 92 -12.55 -11.27 -18.82
N ALA A 93 -12.02 -12.37 -18.31
CA ALA A 93 -12.28 -13.71 -18.86
C ALA A 93 -12.93 -14.65 -17.84
N ALA A 94 -13.78 -15.55 -18.31
CA ALA A 94 -14.42 -16.55 -17.48
C ALA A 94 -14.41 -17.94 -18.14
N ILE A 95 -14.35 -18.98 -17.32
CA ILE A 95 -14.22 -20.38 -17.75
C ILE A 95 -15.47 -21.15 -17.36
N SER A 96 -16.01 -21.95 -18.28
CA SER A 96 -17.09 -22.90 -18.01
C SER A 96 -16.65 -24.33 -18.32
N PHE A 97 -17.14 -25.30 -17.56
CA PHE A 97 -16.98 -26.74 -17.80
C PHE A 97 -18.32 -27.45 -18.04
N ASN A 98 -19.41 -26.70 -18.19
CA ASN A 98 -20.76 -27.23 -18.32
C ASN A 98 -21.57 -26.54 -19.44
N GLY A 99 -20.89 -25.98 -20.43
CA GLY A 99 -21.49 -25.35 -21.60
C GLY A 99 -22.14 -24.00 -21.27
N GLY A 100 -21.50 -23.20 -20.41
CA GLY A 100 -21.95 -21.85 -20.07
C GLY A 100 -23.14 -21.79 -19.11
N LYS A 101 -23.46 -22.88 -18.39
CA LYS A 101 -24.48 -22.87 -17.33
C LYS A 101 -23.97 -22.20 -16.06
N SER A 102 -22.67 -22.27 -15.81
CA SER A 102 -21.96 -21.54 -14.77
C SER A 102 -20.55 -21.21 -15.23
N TRP A 103 -19.98 -20.16 -14.64
CA TRP A 103 -18.68 -19.61 -14.99
C TRP A 103 -17.80 -19.43 -13.76
N SER A 104 -16.47 -19.39 -13.94
CA SER A 104 -15.54 -18.95 -12.91
C SER A 104 -15.72 -17.47 -12.58
N THR A 105 -15.27 -17.04 -11.39
CA THR A 105 -15.21 -15.61 -11.06
C THR A 105 -14.22 -14.87 -11.96
N GLN A 106 -14.48 -13.57 -12.18
CA GLN A 106 -13.60 -12.62 -12.85
C GLN A 106 -12.82 -11.75 -11.83
N ASP A 107 -13.23 -11.78 -10.55
CA ASP A 107 -12.66 -10.98 -9.45
C ASP A 107 -11.31 -11.49 -8.93
N ASN A 108 -10.61 -12.30 -9.72
CA ASN A 108 -9.32 -12.89 -9.40
C ASN A 108 -8.23 -12.52 -10.42
N MET A 109 -8.50 -11.53 -11.28
CA MET A 109 -7.58 -11.01 -12.28
C MET A 109 -7.20 -9.57 -11.94
N PRO A 110 -5.91 -9.22 -11.86
CA PRO A 110 -5.48 -7.85 -11.57
C PRO A 110 -5.57 -6.98 -12.84
N THR A 111 -6.78 -6.72 -13.33
CA THR A 111 -7.07 -6.03 -14.59
C THR A 111 -7.73 -4.66 -14.41
N ALA A 112 -7.88 -4.18 -13.18
CA ALA A 112 -8.52 -2.90 -12.89
C ALA A 112 -7.84 -1.73 -13.65
N GLN A 113 -8.64 -0.99 -14.42
CA GLN A 113 -8.22 0.20 -15.16
C GLN A 113 -8.83 1.43 -14.50
N ILE A 114 -7.98 2.27 -13.90
CA ILE A 114 -8.44 3.45 -13.16
C ILE A 114 -8.14 4.71 -13.96
N TYR A 115 -9.12 5.62 -14.09
CA TYR A 115 -8.95 6.85 -14.88
C TYR A 115 -8.29 8.00 -14.15
N ARG A 116 -8.75 8.30 -12.94
CA ARG A 116 -8.34 9.43 -12.10
C ARG A 116 -8.19 8.97 -10.66
N VAL A 117 -7.29 9.61 -9.91
CA VAL A 117 -7.08 9.29 -8.50
C VAL A 117 -7.36 10.50 -7.61
N ASN A 118 -8.10 10.28 -6.53
CA ASN A 118 -8.29 11.24 -5.45
C ASN A 118 -8.20 10.53 -4.09
N VAL A 119 -7.88 11.26 -3.03
CA VAL A 119 -7.50 10.68 -1.72
C VAL A 119 -8.06 11.52 -0.57
N ASP A 120 -8.56 10.86 0.48
CA ASP A 120 -9.02 11.53 1.70
C ASP A 120 -7.93 11.69 2.77
N ASN A 121 -8.27 12.33 3.90
CA ASN A 121 -7.40 12.49 5.07
C ASN A 121 -7.83 11.59 6.25
N GLY A 122 -8.59 10.52 5.98
CA GLY A 122 -9.02 9.56 6.99
C GLY A 122 -7.88 8.69 7.53
N PHE A 123 -8.16 7.87 8.55
CA PHE A 123 -7.23 6.82 8.98
C PHE A 123 -7.92 5.46 9.14
N PRO A 124 -7.50 4.41 8.41
CA PRO A 124 -6.67 4.48 7.18
C PRO A 124 -7.24 5.46 6.16
N TYR A 125 -6.38 6.13 5.38
CA TYR A 125 -6.87 6.99 4.31
C TYR A 125 -7.39 6.13 3.15
N ARG A 126 -8.36 6.64 2.39
CA ARG A 126 -8.93 5.95 1.24
C ARG A 126 -8.53 6.60 -0.07
N ILE A 127 -8.37 5.77 -1.09
CA ILE A 127 -8.02 6.11 -2.46
C ILE A 127 -9.24 5.85 -3.32
N TYR A 128 -9.59 6.79 -4.19
CA TYR A 128 -10.82 6.80 -4.98
C TYR A 128 -10.52 6.89 -6.48
N GLY A 129 -11.30 6.20 -7.32
CA GLY A 129 -11.20 6.33 -8.77
C GLY A 129 -12.36 5.67 -9.53
N GLY A 130 -12.66 6.17 -10.73
CA GLY A 130 -13.54 5.48 -11.68
C GLY A 130 -12.81 4.29 -12.31
N GLN A 131 -13.42 3.10 -12.25
CA GLN A 131 -12.91 1.89 -12.88
C GLN A 131 -13.67 1.60 -14.18
N GLN A 132 -12.94 1.53 -15.30
CA GLN A 132 -13.51 1.24 -16.61
C GLN A 132 -14.32 -0.08 -16.61
N ASP A 133 -15.47 -0.07 -17.28
CA ASP A 133 -16.42 -1.18 -17.39
C ASP A 133 -16.83 -1.76 -16.03
N ASN A 134 -16.92 -0.89 -15.01
CA ASN A 134 -17.36 -1.21 -13.66
C ASN A 134 -17.97 0.05 -12.98
N SER A 135 -18.07 0.03 -11.66
CA SER A 135 -18.41 1.19 -10.82
C SER A 135 -17.20 2.08 -10.57
N SER A 136 -17.42 3.23 -9.93
CA SER A 136 -16.31 3.88 -9.24
C SER A 136 -16.06 3.19 -7.89
N VAL A 137 -14.81 3.20 -7.47
CA VAL A 137 -14.33 2.40 -6.34
C VAL A 137 -13.56 3.27 -5.36
N SER A 138 -13.53 2.82 -4.10
CA SER A 138 -12.58 3.31 -3.11
C SER A 138 -11.93 2.16 -2.36
N ILE A 139 -10.67 2.33 -1.94
CA ILE A 139 -9.90 1.33 -1.19
C ILE A 139 -9.10 1.97 -0.08
N ALA A 140 -9.00 1.30 1.07
CA ALA A 140 -8.11 1.72 2.16
C ALA A 140 -6.64 1.49 1.78
N ASN A 141 -5.77 2.44 2.14
CA ASN A 141 -4.32 2.32 1.90
C ASN A 141 -3.62 1.25 2.75
N ARG A 142 -4.29 0.78 3.82
CA ARG A 142 -3.79 -0.31 4.66
C ARG A 142 -4.92 -1.01 5.40
N GLU A 143 -4.67 -2.29 5.70
CA GLU A 143 -5.51 -3.10 6.56
C GLU A 143 -4.91 -3.22 7.97
N LEU A 144 -5.72 -2.94 8.99
CA LEU A 144 -5.25 -2.89 10.38
C LEU A 144 -5.30 -4.23 11.12
N ASN A 145 -5.93 -5.25 10.54
CA ASN A 145 -6.09 -6.58 11.15
C ASN A 145 -5.69 -7.74 10.20
N SER A 146 -4.87 -7.46 9.17
CA SER A 146 -4.28 -8.46 8.28
C SER A 146 -2.85 -8.07 7.89
N GLY A 147 -2.18 -8.95 7.13
CA GLY A 147 -0.85 -8.72 6.56
C GLY A 147 -0.83 -8.03 5.18
N GLY A 148 -2.00 -7.85 4.55
CA GLY A 148 -2.13 -7.34 3.19
C GLY A 148 -3.52 -6.77 2.90
N ILE A 149 -3.62 -5.99 1.83
CA ILE A 149 -4.79 -5.24 1.39
C ILE A 149 -5.56 -6.10 0.39
N GLY A 150 -6.80 -6.50 0.69
CA GLY A 150 -7.51 -7.52 -0.09
C GLY A 150 -8.82 -7.03 -0.69
N GLN A 151 -9.61 -7.96 -1.24
CA GLN A 151 -10.94 -7.67 -1.80
C GLN A 151 -11.84 -6.89 -0.83
N ARG A 152 -11.81 -7.23 0.46
CA ARG A 152 -12.62 -6.57 1.50
C ARG A 152 -12.27 -5.10 1.76
N SER A 153 -11.11 -4.64 1.27
CA SER A 153 -10.65 -3.27 1.42
C SER A 153 -11.36 -2.32 0.43
N TRP A 154 -11.88 -2.88 -0.66
CA TRP A 154 -12.63 -2.17 -1.68
C TRP A 154 -14.08 -1.91 -1.26
N THR A 155 -14.59 -0.73 -1.59
CA THR A 155 -16.01 -0.39 -1.50
C THR A 155 -16.42 0.42 -2.73
N TYR A 156 -17.71 0.39 -3.05
CA TYR A 156 -18.33 1.30 -4.01
C TYR A 156 -18.07 2.77 -3.65
N SER A 157 -18.00 3.66 -4.66
CA SER A 157 -18.02 5.11 -4.50
C SER A 157 -18.97 5.77 -5.50
N ALA A 158 -19.08 7.10 -5.49
CA ALA A 158 -20.08 7.80 -6.28
C ALA A 158 -19.81 7.73 -7.80
N GLY A 159 -20.86 7.63 -8.61
CA GLY A 159 -20.80 7.77 -10.07
C GLY A 159 -20.58 6.45 -10.82
N GLY A 160 -20.09 6.57 -12.05
CA GLY A 160 -19.90 5.42 -12.95
C GLY A 160 -18.44 5.09 -13.23
N GLU A 161 -18.24 4.27 -14.27
CA GLU A 161 -16.92 3.78 -14.70
C GLU A 161 -15.90 4.88 -15.00
N SER A 162 -16.38 6.02 -15.51
CA SER A 162 -15.53 7.11 -15.98
C SER A 162 -15.33 8.22 -14.95
N ALA A 163 -15.71 7.98 -13.69
CA ALA A 163 -15.80 8.99 -12.65
C ALA A 163 -14.49 9.75 -12.38
N PHE A 164 -14.62 11.07 -12.33
CA PHE A 164 -13.70 11.98 -11.65
C PHE A 164 -14.35 12.36 -10.30
N LEU A 165 -13.81 11.85 -9.19
CA LEU A 165 -14.45 11.97 -7.88
C LEU A 165 -14.02 13.23 -7.13
N ALA A 166 -15.00 13.92 -6.53
CA ALA A 166 -14.82 15.15 -5.75
C ALA A 166 -15.49 15.04 -4.38
N PHE A 167 -14.77 15.44 -3.34
CA PHE A 167 -15.23 15.45 -1.96
C PHE A 167 -14.34 16.38 -1.12
N ASP A 168 -14.81 16.75 0.06
CA ASP A 168 -13.97 17.34 1.10
C ASP A 168 -13.04 16.25 1.66
N PRO A 169 -11.71 16.34 1.50
CA PRO A 169 -10.79 15.30 1.94
C PRO A 169 -10.78 15.13 3.47
N ASP A 170 -11.13 16.16 4.25
CA ASP A 170 -11.23 16.06 5.71
C ASP A 170 -12.57 15.49 6.18
N ASN A 171 -13.58 15.45 5.29
CA ASN A 171 -14.91 14.92 5.58
C ASN A 171 -15.54 14.28 4.32
N PRO A 172 -15.07 13.09 3.91
CA PRO A 172 -15.51 12.40 2.70
C PRO A 172 -16.90 11.73 2.86
N ARG A 173 -17.80 12.34 3.64
CA ARG A 173 -19.17 11.85 3.79
C ARG A 173 -19.96 11.98 2.50
N TYR A 174 -19.83 13.12 1.81
CA TYR A 174 -20.51 13.37 0.54
C TYR A 174 -19.49 13.32 -0.60
N VAL A 175 -19.64 12.33 -1.46
CA VAL A 175 -18.78 12.13 -2.63
C VAL A 175 -19.59 12.39 -3.88
N LEU A 176 -19.08 13.27 -4.76
CA LEU A 176 -19.63 13.50 -6.09
C LEU A 176 -18.79 12.72 -7.09
N GLY A 177 -19.45 11.91 -7.91
CA GLY A 177 -18.78 11.15 -8.95
C GLY A 177 -19.53 11.25 -10.27
N GLY A 178 -18.77 11.53 -11.33
CA GLY A 178 -19.32 11.63 -12.68
C GLY A 178 -19.53 10.26 -13.33
N SER A 179 -20.25 10.28 -14.44
CA SER A 179 -20.18 9.24 -15.47
C SER A 179 -20.23 9.92 -16.85
N TYR A 180 -20.14 9.13 -17.91
CA TYR A 180 -20.19 9.63 -19.28
C TYR A 180 -21.47 10.47 -19.52
N LEU A 181 -21.38 11.38 -20.50
CA LEU A 181 -22.45 12.34 -20.84
C LEU A 181 -22.82 13.32 -19.71
N GLY A 182 -21.97 13.49 -18.69
CA GLY A 182 -22.09 14.53 -17.67
C GLY A 182 -23.15 14.26 -16.59
N THR A 183 -23.48 12.98 -16.40
CA THR A 183 -24.28 12.56 -15.25
C THR A 183 -23.41 12.57 -13.99
N ILE A 184 -23.99 12.92 -12.85
CA ILE A 184 -23.28 12.96 -11.56
C ILE A 184 -24.15 12.31 -10.50
N GLU A 185 -23.55 11.47 -9.68
CA GLU A 185 -24.12 10.96 -8.46
C GLU A 185 -23.51 11.68 -7.25
N VAL A 186 -24.34 12.02 -6.27
CA VAL A 186 -23.93 12.39 -4.90
C VAL A 186 -24.19 11.19 -4.00
N LEU A 187 -23.15 10.61 -3.41
CA LEU A 187 -23.22 9.51 -2.44
C LEU A 187 -23.02 10.02 -1.01
N ASP A 188 -23.92 9.68 -0.09
CA ASP A 188 -23.67 9.76 1.36
C ASP A 188 -23.05 8.44 1.82
N THR A 189 -21.74 8.42 2.03
CA THR A 189 -20.95 7.22 2.37
C THR A 189 -21.30 6.62 3.73
N LYS A 190 -21.98 7.38 4.61
CA LYS A 190 -22.45 6.88 5.91
C LYS A 190 -23.85 6.27 5.82
N ALA A 191 -24.72 6.86 5.01
CA ALA A 191 -26.09 6.39 4.84
C ALA A 191 -26.22 5.30 3.76
N GLU A 192 -25.18 5.12 2.94
CA GLU A 192 -25.17 4.23 1.77
C GLU A 192 -26.33 4.53 0.81
N ALA A 193 -26.64 5.82 0.67
CA ALA A 193 -27.73 6.32 -0.16
C ALA A 193 -27.22 7.43 -1.09
N ALA A 194 -27.82 7.52 -2.28
CA ALA A 194 -27.36 8.42 -3.32
C ALA A 194 -28.49 9.17 -4.02
N THR A 195 -28.14 10.28 -4.67
CA THR A 195 -29.03 11.03 -5.57
C THR A 195 -28.29 11.45 -6.83
N ASN A 196 -29.00 11.44 -7.97
CA ASN A 196 -28.47 11.92 -9.24
C ASN A 196 -28.68 13.43 -9.39
N ILE A 197 -27.67 14.13 -9.89
CA ILE A 197 -27.70 15.57 -10.19
C ILE A 197 -27.15 15.81 -11.60
N MET A 198 -27.70 16.80 -12.30
CA MET A 198 -27.25 17.15 -13.65
C MET A 198 -27.70 18.57 -13.99
N ALA A 199 -26.79 19.39 -14.52
CA ALA A 199 -27.10 20.77 -14.90
C ALA A 199 -28.16 20.86 -16.02
N ALA A 200 -28.25 19.84 -16.87
CA ALA A 200 -29.28 19.71 -17.90
C ALA A 200 -29.62 18.23 -18.10
N PRO A 201 -30.72 17.70 -17.51
CA PRO A 201 -31.09 16.29 -17.61
C PRO A 201 -31.62 15.96 -19.01
N ILE A 202 -30.68 15.76 -19.95
CA ILE A 202 -30.94 15.48 -21.36
C ILE A 202 -30.29 14.15 -21.71
N LEU A 203 -31.06 13.26 -22.33
CA LEU A 203 -30.51 12.05 -22.94
C LEU A 203 -29.73 12.42 -24.21
N TYR A 204 -28.41 12.56 -24.06
CA TYR A 204 -27.50 12.96 -25.14
C TYR A 204 -27.08 11.80 -26.06
N MET A 205 -27.28 10.55 -25.64
CA MET A 205 -26.91 9.37 -26.42
C MET A 205 -27.51 9.43 -27.83
N SER A 206 -26.69 9.10 -28.84
CA SER A 206 -27.05 9.18 -30.27
C SER A 206 -27.32 10.58 -30.86
N ARG A 207 -27.08 11.67 -30.12
CA ARG A 207 -27.14 13.04 -30.66
C ARG A 207 -25.79 13.45 -31.24
N ASP A 208 -25.81 14.29 -32.28
CA ASP A 208 -24.61 14.96 -32.76
C ASP A 208 -24.13 15.94 -31.68
N ALA A 209 -22.82 15.98 -31.39
CA ALA A 209 -22.26 16.86 -30.36
C ALA A 209 -22.57 18.34 -30.61
N LYS A 210 -22.73 18.76 -31.87
CA LYS A 210 -23.07 20.14 -32.25
C LYS A 210 -24.45 20.59 -31.75
N ASP A 211 -25.35 19.63 -31.52
CA ASP A 211 -26.74 19.85 -31.10
C ASP A 211 -26.94 19.63 -29.58
N MET A 212 -25.86 19.29 -28.85
CA MET A 212 -25.90 19.13 -27.40
C MET A 212 -25.83 20.50 -26.70
N LYS A 213 -26.67 20.70 -25.67
CA LYS A 213 -26.58 21.90 -24.80
C LYS A 213 -25.24 21.93 -24.07
N TYR A 214 -24.88 20.82 -23.42
CA TYR A 214 -23.57 20.63 -22.80
C TYR A 214 -22.89 19.39 -23.39
N ARG A 215 -21.63 19.55 -23.81
CA ARG A 215 -20.77 18.48 -24.30
C ARG A 215 -19.81 18.10 -23.19
N PHE A 216 -19.73 16.81 -22.90
CA PHE A 216 -18.90 16.29 -21.82
C PHE A 216 -17.87 15.32 -22.38
N ASN A 217 -16.67 15.37 -21.79
CA ASN A 217 -15.65 14.36 -22.02
C ASN A 217 -16.08 13.01 -21.42
N TRP A 218 -15.42 11.91 -21.82
CA TRP A 218 -15.63 10.59 -21.19
C TRP A 218 -15.39 10.66 -19.67
N ASN A 219 -14.25 11.25 -19.27
CA ASN A 219 -13.88 11.51 -17.87
C ASN A 219 -14.06 12.98 -17.52
N ALA A 220 -15.28 13.52 -17.73
CA ALA A 220 -15.58 14.92 -17.48
C ALA A 220 -15.24 15.33 -16.04
N PRO A 221 -14.43 16.38 -15.82
CA PRO A 221 -13.90 16.69 -14.50
C PRO A 221 -15.01 17.20 -13.59
N ILE A 222 -15.00 16.72 -12.34
CA ILE A 222 -15.74 17.30 -11.22
C ILE A 222 -14.72 17.56 -10.13
N VAL A 223 -14.67 18.78 -9.60
CA VAL A 223 -13.70 19.16 -8.56
C VAL A 223 -14.38 19.88 -7.41
N TRP A 224 -13.96 19.55 -6.20
CA TRP A 224 -14.37 20.23 -4.97
C TRP A 224 -13.53 21.50 -4.79
N SER A 225 -14.17 22.60 -4.37
CA SER A 225 -13.45 23.83 -4.05
C SER A 225 -12.90 23.78 -2.63
N LYS A 226 -11.59 23.97 -2.50
CA LYS A 226 -10.94 24.09 -1.18
C LYS A 226 -11.15 25.46 -0.52
N HIS A 227 -11.61 26.45 -1.31
CA HIS A 227 -11.73 27.84 -0.89
C HIS A 227 -13.17 28.28 -0.65
N GLU A 228 -14.14 27.58 -1.25
CA GLU A 228 -15.55 27.86 -1.11
C GLU A 228 -16.31 26.63 -0.57
N PRO A 229 -16.86 26.70 0.66
CA PRO A 229 -17.66 25.61 1.20
C PRO A 229 -18.80 25.19 0.27
N ASN A 230 -19.10 23.89 0.23
CA ASN A 230 -20.16 23.28 -0.58
C ASN A 230 -20.09 23.58 -2.09
N THR A 231 -18.95 24.06 -2.60
CA THR A 231 -18.81 24.46 -3.99
C THR A 231 -18.11 23.39 -4.81
N TYR A 232 -18.72 23.04 -5.94
CA TYR A 232 -18.18 22.07 -6.88
C TYR A 232 -18.24 22.63 -8.30
N TYR A 233 -17.23 22.30 -9.10
CA TYR A 233 -17.15 22.65 -10.51
C TYR A 233 -17.24 21.40 -11.37
N HIS A 234 -17.95 21.48 -12.50
CA HIS A 234 -18.04 20.40 -13.48
C HIS A 234 -17.69 20.90 -14.90
N GLY A 235 -16.78 20.22 -15.59
CA GLY A 235 -16.33 20.59 -16.92
C GLY A 235 -17.18 19.99 -18.04
N ALA A 236 -17.99 20.83 -18.70
CA ALA A 236 -18.55 20.59 -20.02
C ALA A 236 -17.63 21.24 -21.08
N GLN A 237 -18.16 21.83 -22.17
CA GLN A 237 -17.44 22.89 -22.90
C GLN A 237 -17.35 24.21 -22.10
N TYR A 238 -18.26 24.36 -21.13
CA TYR A 238 -18.29 25.41 -20.12
C TYR A 238 -17.83 24.84 -18.79
N LEU A 239 -17.30 25.70 -17.92
CA LEU A 239 -17.16 25.39 -16.51
C LEU A 239 -18.49 25.66 -15.81
N LEU A 240 -19.14 24.60 -15.33
CA LEU A 240 -20.38 24.68 -14.57
C LEU A 240 -20.05 24.73 -13.07
N ARG A 241 -20.84 25.45 -12.27
CA ARG A 241 -20.66 25.54 -10.82
C ARG A 241 -21.98 25.27 -10.09
N THR A 242 -21.89 24.54 -8.98
CA THR A 242 -22.97 24.38 -7.99
C THR A 242 -22.45 24.71 -6.59
N ARG A 243 -23.34 25.22 -5.72
CA ARG A 243 -23.06 25.51 -4.30
C ARG A 243 -24.05 24.84 -3.34
N ASP A 244 -24.90 23.98 -3.88
CA ASP A 244 -26.06 23.41 -3.20
C ASP A 244 -26.24 21.93 -3.57
N MET A 245 -25.12 21.23 -3.77
CA MET A 245 -25.08 19.81 -4.13
C MET A 245 -25.92 19.49 -5.37
N GLY A 246 -25.84 20.36 -6.39
CA GLY A 246 -26.46 20.13 -7.70
C GLY A 246 -27.93 20.49 -7.82
N LEU A 247 -28.54 21.12 -6.79
CA LEU A 247 -29.90 21.65 -6.89
C LEU A 247 -29.98 22.79 -7.92
N SER A 248 -28.95 23.63 -7.99
CA SER A 248 -28.80 24.66 -9.01
C SER A 248 -27.40 24.69 -9.61
N TRP A 249 -27.33 25.17 -10.85
CA TRP A 249 -26.11 25.26 -11.63
C TRP A 249 -26.02 26.61 -12.34
N GLU A 250 -24.82 27.16 -12.40
CA GLU A 250 -24.50 28.34 -13.21
C GLU A 250 -23.32 28.05 -14.15
N GLU A 251 -23.30 28.71 -15.30
CA GLU A 251 -22.15 28.72 -16.20
C GLU A 251 -21.13 29.74 -15.66
N ALA A 252 -20.04 29.25 -15.07
CA ALA A 252 -18.95 30.04 -14.52
C ALA A 252 -17.89 30.47 -15.56
N SER A 253 -18.11 30.12 -16.84
CA SER A 253 -17.24 30.50 -17.95
C SER A 253 -18.01 30.61 -19.27
N PRO A 254 -17.45 31.28 -20.29
CA PRO A 254 -17.86 31.07 -21.69
C PRO A 254 -17.43 29.68 -22.18
N ASP A 255 -17.66 29.37 -23.46
CA ASP A 255 -17.13 28.14 -24.09
C ASP A 255 -15.60 28.26 -24.14
N LEU A 256 -14.90 27.34 -23.48
CA LEU A 256 -13.44 27.38 -23.33
C LEU A 256 -12.73 26.41 -24.30
N THR A 257 -13.40 26.06 -25.40
CA THR A 257 -12.94 25.10 -26.41
C THR A 257 -12.83 25.76 -27.79
N ARG A 258 -12.25 25.06 -28.79
CA ARG A 258 -12.21 25.54 -30.18
C ARG A 258 -13.59 25.61 -30.82
N ASN A 259 -14.51 24.75 -30.37
CA ASN A 259 -15.90 24.67 -30.83
C ASN A 259 -16.06 24.56 -32.36
N GLU A 260 -15.22 23.74 -32.99
CA GLU A 260 -15.25 23.47 -34.45
C GLU A 260 -16.42 22.54 -34.81
N LYS A 261 -17.49 23.13 -35.37
CA LYS A 261 -18.77 22.44 -35.60
C LYS A 261 -18.68 21.27 -36.59
N GLU A 262 -17.76 21.34 -37.54
CA GLU A 262 -17.49 20.29 -38.51
C GLU A 262 -16.93 19.01 -37.88
N LYS A 263 -16.33 19.10 -36.69
CA LYS A 263 -15.82 17.94 -35.91
C LYS A 263 -16.84 17.42 -34.89
N GLN A 264 -17.98 18.08 -34.73
CA GLN A 264 -19.02 17.76 -33.73
C GLN A 264 -20.19 16.96 -34.33
N GLY A 265 -19.92 16.14 -35.34
CA GLY A 265 -20.89 15.25 -35.99
C GLY A 265 -21.00 13.88 -35.31
N LYS A 266 -21.49 12.91 -36.07
CA LYS A 266 -21.56 11.49 -35.69
C LYS A 266 -20.18 10.83 -35.70
N GLY A 267 -19.81 10.16 -34.62
CA GLY A 267 -18.59 9.35 -34.52
C GLY A 267 -18.72 7.99 -35.22
N GLY A 268 -17.59 7.30 -35.43
CA GLY A 268 -17.56 5.89 -35.85
C GLY A 268 -17.91 5.59 -37.33
N GLY A 269 -18.19 6.60 -38.15
CA GLY A 269 -18.38 6.41 -39.59
C GLY A 269 -17.12 5.90 -40.30
N PRO A 270 -17.23 5.11 -41.39
CA PRO A 270 -18.45 4.79 -42.14
C PRO A 270 -19.19 3.52 -41.66
N TYR A 271 -18.64 2.77 -40.70
CA TYR A 271 -19.15 1.42 -40.38
C TYR A 271 -20.43 1.45 -39.55
N THR A 272 -20.38 2.01 -38.35
CA THR A 272 -21.53 2.17 -37.47
C THR A 272 -21.38 3.45 -36.67
N ASN A 273 -22.45 4.25 -36.61
CA ASN A 273 -22.49 5.41 -35.75
C ASN A 273 -22.14 5.03 -34.31
N GLU A 274 -21.12 5.68 -33.77
CA GLU A 274 -20.73 5.62 -32.37
C GLU A 274 -21.03 6.98 -31.73
N ALA A 275 -21.83 6.96 -30.67
CA ALA A 275 -22.39 8.16 -30.04
C ALA A 275 -22.82 7.89 -28.60
N VAL A 276 -21.95 7.19 -27.86
CA VAL A 276 -22.08 6.97 -26.41
C VAL A 276 -21.54 8.16 -25.61
N GLY A 277 -20.75 9.03 -26.23
CA GLY A 277 -20.29 10.30 -25.65
C GLY A 277 -18.78 10.41 -25.52
N ALA A 278 -18.03 9.31 -25.63
CA ALA A 278 -16.57 9.32 -25.62
C ALA A 278 -15.97 10.04 -26.85
N GLU A 279 -16.76 10.17 -27.91
CA GLU A 279 -16.40 10.73 -29.20
C GLU A 279 -16.66 12.24 -29.29
N ASN A 280 -17.24 12.84 -28.24
CA ASN A 280 -17.54 14.27 -28.21
C ASN A 280 -16.26 15.09 -28.37
N TYR A 281 -16.30 16.07 -29.27
CA TYR A 281 -15.21 16.99 -29.53
C TYR A 281 -15.51 18.39 -28.96
N GLY A 282 -14.47 19.05 -28.42
CA GLY A 282 -14.59 20.38 -27.85
C GLY A 282 -15.25 20.31 -26.48
N THR A 283 -14.57 19.63 -25.56
CA THR A 283 -14.95 19.41 -24.16
C THR A 283 -13.80 19.76 -23.22
N LEU A 284 -14.12 20.25 -22.00
CA LEU A 284 -13.13 20.35 -20.93
C LEU A 284 -12.78 18.95 -20.45
N SER A 285 -11.48 18.67 -20.43
CA SER A 285 -10.89 17.38 -20.05
C SER A 285 -10.15 17.44 -18.71
N TYR A 286 -9.83 18.64 -18.24
CA TYR A 286 -9.23 18.86 -16.93
C TYR A 286 -9.62 20.22 -16.35
N VAL A 287 -9.83 20.27 -15.03
CA VAL A 287 -10.10 21.48 -14.25
C VAL A 287 -9.31 21.39 -12.96
N VAL A 288 -8.65 22.48 -12.55
CA VAL A 288 -8.01 22.56 -11.23
C VAL A 288 -8.17 23.97 -10.65
N GLU A 289 -8.61 24.05 -9.40
CA GLU A 289 -8.56 25.29 -8.62
C GLU A 289 -7.19 25.41 -7.93
N SER A 290 -6.61 26.62 -7.94
CA SER A 290 -5.31 26.89 -7.34
C SER A 290 -5.30 26.51 -5.86
N PRO A 291 -4.27 25.81 -5.35
CA PRO A 291 -4.16 25.54 -3.92
C PRO A 291 -3.89 26.81 -3.09
N HIS A 292 -3.45 27.91 -3.74
CA HIS A 292 -2.96 29.13 -3.10
C HIS A 292 -3.98 30.26 -3.03
N GLU A 293 -4.75 30.44 -4.10
CA GLU A 293 -5.53 31.65 -4.33
C GLU A 293 -6.97 31.28 -4.67
N LYS A 294 -7.92 31.76 -3.86
CA LYS A 294 -9.35 31.64 -4.14
C LYS A 294 -9.69 32.29 -5.48
N GLY A 295 -10.49 31.61 -6.30
CA GLY A 295 -10.98 32.13 -7.58
C GLY A 295 -9.96 32.07 -8.73
N VAL A 296 -8.79 31.47 -8.50
CA VAL A 296 -7.84 31.14 -9.57
C VAL A 296 -8.10 29.72 -10.06
N ILE A 297 -8.57 29.56 -11.30
CA ILE A 297 -8.96 28.27 -11.87
C ILE A 297 -8.34 28.11 -13.25
N TRP A 298 -7.76 26.93 -13.48
CA TRP A 298 -7.21 26.51 -14.76
C TRP A 298 -8.10 25.45 -15.39
N THR A 299 -8.27 25.52 -16.70
CA THR A 299 -8.99 24.50 -17.48
C THR A 299 -8.18 24.07 -18.69
N GLY A 300 -8.33 22.80 -19.08
CA GLY A 300 -7.72 22.20 -20.26
C GLY A 300 -8.75 21.43 -21.07
N SER A 301 -8.76 21.61 -22.38
CA SER A 301 -9.70 20.95 -23.29
C SER A 301 -9.10 19.75 -24.03
N ASP A 302 -9.97 18.90 -24.57
CA ASP A 302 -9.61 17.79 -25.45
C ASP A 302 -9.10 18.22 -26.83
N ASP A 303 -9.32 19.49 -27.18
CA ASP A 303 -8.86 20.14 -28.42
C ASP A 303 -7.64 21.06 -28.23
N GLY A 304 -7.05 21.06 -27.03
CA GLY A 304 -5.71 21.59 -26.79
C GLY A 304 -5.63 23.01 -26.24
N LEU A 305 -6.77 23.62 -25.87
CA LEU A 305 -6.79 24.94 -25.26
C LEU A 305 -6.56 24.86 -23.75
N VAL A 306 -5.81 25.84 -23.24
CA VAL A 306 -5.61 26.07 -21.81
C VAL A 306 -6.12 27.46 -21.47
N TYR A 307 -7.01 27.56 -20.49
CA TYR A 307 -7.57 28.81 -20.01
C TYR A 307 -7.30 29.03 -18.52
N LEU A 308 -7.19 30.30 -18.15
CA LEU A 308 -7.00 30.74 -16.77
C LEU A 308 -8.00 31.84 -16.44
N THR A 309 -8.67 31.73 -15.29
CA THR A 309 -9.32 32.85 -14.59
C THR A 309 -8.60 33.11 -13.28
N ARG A 310 -8.58 34.36 -12.84
CA ARG A 310 -8.03 34.76 -11.53
C ARG A 310 -9.01 35.55 -10.67
N ASP A 311 -10.28 35.60 -11.09
CA ASP A 311 -11.33 36.40 -10.46
C ASP A 311 -12.64 35.61 -10.32
N GLY A 312 -12.54 34.29 -10.14
CA GLY A 312 -13.69 33.43 -9.87
C GLY A 312 -14.60 33.18 -11.07
N GLY A 313 -14.07 33.35 -12.28
CA GLY A 313 -14.74 33.08 -13.55
C GLY A 313 -15.29 34.32 -14.27
N ALA A 314 -15.07 35.53 -13.74
CA ALA A 314 -15.55 36.75 -14.37
C ALA A 314 -14.80 37.07 -15.67
N HIS A 315 -13.48 36.84 -15.70
CA HIS A 315 -12.66 36.96 -16.90
C HIS A 315 -11.81 35.70 -17.11
N TRP A 316 -11.73 35.27 -18.37
CA TRP A 316 -10.99 34.09 -18.80
C TRP A 316 -9.97 34.47 -19.87
N GLN A 317 -8.71 34.11 -19.63
CA GLN A 317 -7.61 34.33 -20.56
C GLN A 317 -7.20 33.00 -21.20
N ASN A 318 -7.13 32.96 -22.53
CA ASN A 318 -6.47 31.86 -23.22
C ASN A 318 -4.96 31.98 -23.02
N VAL A 319 -4.40 30.99 -22.33
CA VAL A 319 -2.98 30.91 -21.97
C VAL A 319 -2.34 29.67 -22.58
N THR A 320 -2.86 29.19 -23.71
CA THR A 320 -2.34 28.02 -24.43
C THR A 320 -0.88 28.26 -24.86
N PRO A 321 0.04 27.28 -24.69
CA PRO A 321 1.41 27.41 -25.20
C PRO A 321 1.42 27.79 -26.69
N THR A 322 2.26 28.77 -27.04
CA THR A 322 2.35 29.25 -28.43
C THR A 322 2.82 28.13 -29.35
N GLY A 323 2.07 27.89 -30.43
CA GLY A 323 2.38 26.84 -31.41
C GLY A 323 1.97 25.42 -30.99
N LEU A 324 1.28 25.26 -29.85
CA LEU A 324 0.71 23.96 -29.47
C LEU A 324 -0.35 23.54 -30.50
N ALA A 325 -0.08 22.43 -31.19
CA ALA A 325 -1.05 21.80 -32.09
C ALA A 325 -2.20 21.19 -31.29
N GLU A 326 -3.32 20.91 -31.96
CA GLU A 326 -4.45 20.19 -31.37
C GLU A 326 -3.99 18.89 -30.69
N CYS A 327 -4.43 18.74 -29.43
CA CYS A 327 -4.01 17.69 -28.51
C CYS A 327 -5.00 17.58 -27.36
N LEU A 328 -4.96 16.47 -26.62
CA LEU A 328 -5.65 16.37 -25.33
C LEU A 328 -4.78 17.01 -24.23
N VAL A 329 -5.32 18.00 -23.50
CA VAL A 329 -4.70 18.49 -22.25
C VAL A 329 -5.11 17.57 -21.10
N ASN A 330 -4.34 16.51 -20.88
CA ASN A 330 -4.75 15.41 -20.00
C ASN A 330 -4.60 15.71 -18.50
N ALA A 331 -3.69 16.61 -18.13
CA ALA A 331 -3.51 17.05 -16.75
C ALA A 331 -2.96 18.49 -16.66
N ILE A 332 -3.37 19.20 -15.61
CA ILE A 332 -2.80 20.48 -15.18
C ILE A 332 -2.37 20.34 -13.72
N GLU A 333 -1.19 20.83 -13.39
CA GLU A 333 -0.65 20.88 -12.03
C GLU A 333 -0.30 22.33 -11.70
N VAL A 334 -0.93 22.91 -10.68
CA VAL A 334 -0.49 24.19 -10.11
C VAL A 334 0.54 23.87 -9.04
N SER A 335 1.73 24.45 -9.14
CA SER A 335 2.83 24.18 -8.21
C SER A 335 2.38 24.37 -6.76
N PRO A 336 2.64 23.42 -5.84
CA PRO A 336 2.37 23.62 -4.42
C PRO A 336 3.31 24.67 -3.78
N HIS A 337 4.34 25.14 -4.50
CA HIS A 337 5.36 26.06 -3.99
C HIS A 337 5.23 27.49 -4.52
N ASP A 338 4.50 27.70 -5.60
CA ASP A 338 4.44 28.99 -6.28
C ASP A 338 3.12 29.16 -7.07
N PRO A 339 2.26 30.14 -6.71
CA PRO A 339 0.97 30.33 -7.37
C PRO A 339 1.06 30.69 -8.86
N ALA A 340 2.18 31.22 -9.33
CA ALA A 340 2.38 31.59 -10.74
C ALA A 340 2.91 30.43 -11.59
N THR A 341 3.39 29.35 -10.96
CA THR A 341 3.97 28.19 -11.64
C THR A 341 2.91 27.13 -11.87
N ALA A 342 2.80 26.67 -13.13
CA ALA A 342 1.95 25.55 -13.49
C ALA A 342 2.63 24.65 -14.53
N TYR A 343 2.23 23.39 -14.54
CA TYR A 343 2.67 22.38 -15.49
C TYR A 343 1.46 21.79 -16.19
N ILE A 344 1.63 21.41 -17.45
CA ILE A 344 0.59 20.67 -18.20
C ILE A 344 1.18 19.43 -18.83
N ALA A 345 0.39 18.37 -18.87
CA ALA A 345 0.65 17.17 -19.66
C ALA A 345 -0.32 17.13 -20.84
N THR A 346 0.23 17.05 -22.04
CA THR A 346 -0.50 16.98 -23.31
C THR A 346 -0.19 15.68 -24.03
N THR A 347 -1.15 15.15 -24.78
CA THR A 347 -0.92 13.97 -25.63
C THR A 347 -1.60 14.09 -26.99
N ARG A 348 -0.96 13.52 -28.01
CA ARG A 348 -1.41 13.53 -29.41
C ARG A 348 -1.49 12.14 -30.02
N TYR A 349 -1.54 11.08 -29.20
CA TYR A 349 -1.60 9.70 -29.71
C TYR A 349 -2.80 9.43 -30.62
N LYS A 350 -3.94 10.13 -30.40
CA LYS A 350 -5.12 10.09 -31.29
C LYS A 350 -4.88 10.66 -32.69
N PHE A 351 -3.79 11.41 -32.87
CA PHE A 351 -3.30 11.94 -34.15
C PHE A 351 -2.12 11.12 -34.70
N ASN A 352 -1.88 9.92 -34.15
CA ASN A 352 -0.72 9.07 -34.45
C ASN A 352 0.64 9.75 -34.14
N ASP A 353 0.66 10.65 -33.15
CA ASP A 353 1.85 11.31 -32.64
C ASP A 353 2.11 10.88 -31.18
N HIS A 354 3.14 10.05 -30.99
CA HIS A 354 3.52 9.48 -29.69
C HIS A 354 4.66 10.26 -29.01
N THR A 355 4.85 11.52 -29.39
CA THR A 355 5.85 12.39 -28.76
C THR A 355 5.39 12.80 -27.35
N PRO A 356 6.25 12.75 -26.32
CA PRO A 356 5.92 13.29 -25.00
C PRO A 356 5.72 14.81 -25.05
N GLY A 357 4.78 15.31 -24.23
CA GLY A 357 4.40 16.72 -24.22
C GLY A 357 4.14 17.22 -22.80
N LEU A 358 5.18 17.72 -22.15
CA LEU A 358 5.12 18.40 -20.85
C LEU A 358 5.55 19.84 -21.04
N TYR A 359 4.79 20.78 -20.47
CA TYR A 359 5.12 22.20 -20.53
C TYR A 359 5.04 22.83 -19.14
N LYS A 360 5.90 23.82 -18.89
CA LYS A 360 5.96 24.58 -17.66
C LYS A 360 5.78 26.07 -17.93
N THR A 361 5.01 26.74 -17.10
CA THR A 361 4.97 28.19 -16.96
C THR A 361 5.38 28.61 -15.56
N THR A 362 5.85 29.85 -15.41
CA THR A 362 6.17 30.50 -14.12
C THR A 362 5.56 31.90 -14.01
N ASP A 363 4.66 32.25 -14.94
CA ASP A 363 4.12 33.60 -15.12
C ASP A 363 2.61 33.60 -15.38
N TYR A 364 1.88 32.62 -14.80
CA TYR A 364 0.45 32.42 -15.03
C TYR A 364 0.11 32.14 -16.51
N GLY A 365 0.98 31.42 -17.22
CA GLY A 365 0.73 30.93 -18.58
C GLY A 365 0.97 31.96 -19.68
N LYS A 366 1.60 33.10 -19.39
CA LYS A 366 1.99 34.07 -20.42
C LYS A 366 3.09 33.50 -21.32
N SER A 367 3.98 32.69 -20.77
CA SER A 367 4.98 31.94 -21.50
C SER A 367 5.09 30.50 -21.01
N TRP A 368 5.49 29.61 -21.92
CA TRP A 368 5.61 28.18 -21.66
C TRP A 368 6.93 27.65 -22.20
N THR A 369 7.54 26.73 -21.45
CA THR A 369 8.74 26.00 -21.85
C THR A 369 8.41 24.52 -21.96
N ASN A 370 8.75 23.87 -23.08
CA ASN A 370 8.69 22.41 -23.18
C ASN A 370 9.76 21.81 -22.25
N ILE A 371 9.33 20.88 -21.40
CA ILE A 371 10.15 20.24 -20.38
C ILE A 371 10.09 18.72 -20.54
N SER A 372 10.05 18.19 -21.77
CA SER A 372 9.95 16.74 -22.03
C SER A 372 11.29 16.03 -22.19
N SER A 373 12.41 16.73 -22.05
CA SER A 373 13.76 16.16 -22.26
C SER A 373 14.02 14.96 -21.34
N GLY A 374 14.43 13.83 -21.92
CA GLY A 374 14.70 12.57 -21.21
C GLY A 374 13.57 11.54 -21.27
N ILE A 375 12.36 11.92 -21.72
CA ILE A 375 11.28 10.99 -22.02
C ILE A 375 11.38 10.60 -23.52
N PRO A 376 11.44 9.31 -23.87
CA PRO A 376 11.59 8.87 -25.26
C PRO A 376 10.26 8.94 -26.04
N TYR A 377 10.36 9.00 -27.38
CA TYR A 377 9.22 8.77 -28.27
C TYR A 377 8.54 7.42 -27.98
N GLY A 378 7.21 7.37 -28.02
CA GLY A 378 6.43 6.19 -27.65
C GLY A 378 5.96 6.22 -26.19
N ALA A 379 6.69 6.89 -25.29
CA ALA A 379 6.29 7.13 -23.90
C ALA A 379 5.55 8.47 -23.77
N PHE A 380 4.47 8.66 -24.53
CA PHE A 380 3.70 9.90 -24.48
C PHE A 380 3.13 10.13 -23.06
N THR A 381 3.06 11.41 -22.68
CA THR A 381 2.81 11.82 -21.30
C THR A 381 1.32 11.95 -21.01
N ARG A 382 0.91 11.54 -19.80
CA ARG A 382 -0.47 11.58 -19.34
C ARG A 382 -0.65 12.52 -18.16
N VAL A 383 0.32 12.56 -17.25
CA VAL A 383 0.22 13.35 -16.01
C VAL A 383 1.59 13.84 -15.56
N VAL A 384 1.62 14.99 -14.89
CA VAL A 384 2.79 15.55 -14.21
C VAL A 384 2.37 16.06 -12.84
N ARG A 385 3.14 15.78 -11.79
CA ARG A 385 2.94 16.28 -10.42
C ARG A 385 4.23 16.85 -9.87
N GLU A 386 4.14 17.94 -9.11
CA GLU A 386 5.25 18.47 -8.32
C GLU A 386 5.12 18.00 -6.87
N ASP A 387 6.23 17.56 -6.29
CA ASP A 387 6.28 17.18 -4.89
C ASP A 387 5.91 18.37 -3.99
N ASP A 388 5.11 18.11 -2.95
CA ASP A 388 4.56 19.14 -2.07
C ASP A 388 5.54 19.64 -1.00
N GLN A 389 6.70 18.99 -0.84
CA GLN A 389 7.72 19.40 0.13
C GLN A 389 9.05 19.84 -0.50
N ARG A 390 9.44 19.26 -1.64
CA ARG A 390 10.67 19.56 -2.37
C ARG A 390 10.36 20.20 -3.71
N LYS A 391 10.50 21.52 -3.77
CA LYS A 391 10.42 22.29 -5.01
C LYS A 391 11.34 21.73 -6.09
N GLY A 392 10.81 21.55 -7.30
CA GLY A 392 11.54 21.03 -8.45
C GLY A 392 11.72 19.51 -8.50
N LEU A 393 11.28 18.77 -7.49
CA LEU A 393 11.07 17.32 -7.61
C LEU A 393 9.73 17.07 -8.29
N LEU A 394 9.76 16.49 -9.49
CA LEU A 394 8.56 16.19 -10.28
C LEU A 394 8.46 14.70 -10.61
N PHE A 395 7.22 14.23 -10.77
CA PHE A 395 6.90 12.90 -11.26
C PHE A 395 6.02 13.01 -12.50
N ALA A 396 6.26 12.15 -13.49
CA ALA A 396 5.46 12.10 -14.71
C ALA A 396 5.01 10.67 -15.02
N GLY A 397 3.70 10.52 -15.22
CA GLY A 397 3.09 9.29 -15.70
C GLY A 397 2.98 9.30 -17.23
N THR A 398 3.36 8.19 -17.86
CA THR A 398 3.38 8.03 -19.32
C THR A 398 2.63 6.76 -19.72
N GLU A 399 2.49 6.54 -21.03
CA GLU A 399 1.92 5.30 -21.57
C GLU A 399 2.68 4.03 -21.14
N THR A 400 3.98 4.15 -20.86
CA THR A 400 4.84 2.99 -20.61
C THR A 400 5.41 2.95 -19.20
N GLY A 401 5.00 3.86 -18.30
CA GLY A 401 5.48 3.90 -16.92
C GLY A 401 5.78 5.28 -16.36
N LEU A 402 6.58 5.31 -15.29
CA LEU A 402 6.82 6.47 -14.45
C LEU A 402 8.22 7.07 -14.68
N TYR A 403 8.31 8.40 -14.64
CA TYR A 403 9.55 9.17 -14.74
C TYR A 403 9.68 10.15 -13.57
N ILE A 404 10.91 10.46 -13.19
CA ILE A 404 11.25 11.41 -12.13
C ILE A 404 12.16 12.52 -12.67
N SER A 405 11.99 13.73 -12.17
CA SER A 405 12.87 14.87 -12.43
C SER A 405 13.25 15.54 -11.12
N TRP A 406 14.54 15.85 -10.96
CA TRP A 406 15.08 16.50 -9.76
C TRP A 406 15.35 18.00 -9.96
N ASN A 407 15.09 18.52 -11.15
CA ASN A 407 15.48 19.86 -11.60
C ASN A 407 14.33 20.62 -12.26
N GLY A 408 13.10 20.36 -11.82
CA GLY A 408 11.90 21.07 -12.26
C GLY A 408 11.51 20.77 -13.71
N GLY A 409 11.79 19.55 -14.19
CA GLY A 409 11.41 19.06 -15.52
C GLY A 409 12.45 19.29 -16.60
N GLN A 410 13.60 19.92 -16.30
CA GLN A 410 14.64 20.16 -17.31
C GLN A 410 15.22 18.85 -17.85
N GLN A 411 15.29 17.82 -17.00
CA GLN A 411 15.68 16.47 -17.38
C GLN A 411 14.85 15.44 -16.62
N TRP A 412 14.34 14.45 -17.34
CA TRP A 412 13.65 13.29 -16.80
C TRP A 412 14.51 12.04 -16.88
N THR A 413 14.30 11.14 -15.92
CA THR A 413 14.90 9.80 -15.89
C THR A 413 13.81 8.76 -15.61
N PRO A 414 13.87 7.55 -16.23
CA PRO A 414 12.95 6.47 -15.91
C PRO A 414 12.96 6.13 -14.42
N PHE A 415 11.79 5.90 -13.84
CA PHE A 415 11.61 5.61 -12.42
C PHE A 415 10.56 4.51 -12.20
N GLN A 416 10.86 3.31 -12.69
CA GLN A 416 9.90 2.21 -12.74
C GLN A 416 9.84 1.36 -11.45
N LEU A 417 10.99 1.14 -10.79
CA LEU A 417 11.09 0.22 -9.63
C LEU A 417 10.42 -1.14 -9.91
N ASN A 418 9.49 -1.58 -9.06
CA ASN A 418 8.70 -2.81 -9.23
C ASN A 418 7.30 -2.58 -9.85
N LEU A 419 6.96 -1.35 -10.24
CA LEU A 419 5.73 -1.05 -10.97
C LEU A 419 5.74 -1.79 -12.32
N PRO A 420 4.68 -2.49 -12.73
CA PRO A 420 4.61 -3.08 -14.06
C PRO A 420 4.60 -2.02 -15.17
N VAL A 421 5.08 -2.38 -16.35
CA VAL A 421 4.93 -1.53 -17.55
C VAL A 421 3.44 -1.46 -17.90
N ALA A 422 2.82 -0.34 -17.61
CA ALA A 422 1.41 -0.05 -17.86
C ALA A 422 1.20 1.47 -18.02
N PRO A 423 0.12 1.90 -18.69
CA PRO A 423 -0.23 3.31 -18.76
C PRO A 423 -0.51 3.86 -17.36
N ILE A 424 0.16 4.96 -17.02
CA ILE A 424 -0.07 5.71 -15.78
C ILE A 424 -1.05 6.85 -16.10
N THR A 425 -2.30 6.66 -15.73
CA THR A 425 -3.41 7.53 -16.13
C THR A 425 -3.47 8.81 -15.30
N ASP A 426 -3.14 8.70 -14.01
CA ASP A 426 -3.09 9.82 -13.08
C ASP A 426 -2.13 9.54 -11.91
N LEU A 427 -1.70 10.60 -11.24
CA LEU A 427 -0.80 10.58 -10.08
C LEU A 427 -1.32 11.54 -9.02
N ILE A 428 -1.10 11.25 -7.75
CA ILE A 428 -1.32 12.21 -6.66
C ILE A 428 -0.29 12.01 -5.54
N ILE A 429 0.15 13.10 -4.92
CA ILE A 429 1.05 13.09 -3.77
C ILE A 429 0.25 13.47 -2.53
N ARG A 430 0.15 12.56 -1.56
CA ARG A 430 -0.56 12.77 -0.30
C ARG A 430 0.07 11.92 0.80
N HIS A 431 0.03 12.42 2.03
CA HIS A 431 0.48 11.68 3.22
C HIS A 431 1.92 11.18 3.20
N GLY A 432 2.81 11.78 2.40
CA GLY A 432 4.17 11.27 2.23
C GLY A 432 4.30 10.21 1.12
N ASP A 433 3.21 9.88 0.43
CA ASP A 433 3.17 8.82 -0.58
C ASP A 433 2.97 9.39 -1.99
N LEU A 434 3.49 8.69 -3.00
CA LEU A 434 3.12 8.88 -4.41
C LEU A 434 2.18 7.76 -4.83
N ILE A 435 0.94 8.12 -5.15
CA ILE A 435 -0.12 7.18 -5.53
C ILE A 435 -0.35 7.30 -7.04
N ALA A 436 -0.33 6.16 -7.73
CA ALA A 436 -0.54 6.04 -9.16
C ALA A 436 -1.83 5.29 -9.49
N ALA A 437 -2.66 5.88 -10.34
CA ALA A 437 -3.70 5.17 -11.06
C ALA A 437 -3.10 4.58 -12.35
N THR A 438 -3.47 3.34 -12.66
CA THR A 438 -2.95 2.63 -13.83
C THR A 438 -4.09 2.08 -14.69
N SER A 439 -3.82 1.93 -15.98
CA SER A 439 -4.69 1.17 -16.87
C SER A 439 -4.30 -0.31 -16.83
N GLY A 440 -4.98 -1.10 -15.99
CA GLY A 440 -4.88 -2.55 -15.96
C GLY A 440 -4.07 -3.12 -14.79
N ARG A 441 -3.64 -2.31 -13.82
CA ARG A 441 -2.93 -2.76 -12.60
C ARG A 441 -3.42 -2.08 -11.32
N GLY A 442 -4.62 -1.49 -11.35
CA GLY A 442 -5.25 -0.82 -10.20
C GLY A 442 -4.45 0.39 -9.70
N PHE A 443 -4.42 0.57 -8.37
CA PHE A 443 -3.61 1.58 -7.70
C PHE A 443 -2.26 1.01 -7.28
N TRP A 444 -1.23 1.85 -7.36
CA TRP A 444 0.10 1.58 -6.83
C TRP A 444 0.51 2.72 -5.89
N ILE A 445 1.13 2.38 -4.77
CA ILE A 445 1.61 3.36 -3.78
C ILE A 445 3.12 3.17 -3.66
N LEU A 446 3.85 4.26 -3.85
CA LEU A 446 5.22 4.36 -3.39
C LEU A 446 5.21 5.05 -2.03
N ASP A 447 5.34 4.23 -0.99
CA ASP A 447 5.46 4.68 0.39
C ASP A 447 6.79 5.44 0.62
N ASP A 448 6.84 6.27 1.66
CA ASP A 448 8.04 6.93 2.19
C ASP A 448 8.76 7.86 1.18
N LEU A 449 8.05 8.80 0.52
CA LEU A 449 8.69 9.81 -0.34
C LEU A 449 9.74 10.65 0.41
N GLY A 450 9.66 10.71 1.75
CA GLY A 450 10.67 11.34 2.60
C GLY A 450 12.11 10.96 2.26
N ALA A 451 12.38 9.70 1.91
CA ALA A 451 13.72 9.25 1.52
C ALA A 451 14.17 9.88 0.19
N LEU A 452 13.27 9.93 -0.81
CA LEU A 452 13.54 10.56 -2.10
C LEU A 452 13.71 12.07 -1.96
N ARG A 453 12.90 12.73 -1.14
CA ARG A 453 13.01 14.18 -0.87
C ARG A 453 14.38 14.56 -0.32
N GLN A 454 15.01 13.67 0.43
CA GLN A 454 16.35 13.88 0.98
C GLN A 454 17.47 13.40 0.05
N TYR A 455 17.14 12.68 -1.03
CA TYR A 455 18.12 12.14 -1.95
C TYR A 455 18.86 13.25 -2.72
N GLY A 456 20.19 13.18 -2.72
CA GLY A 456 21.08 14.03 -3.52
C GLY A 456 22.18 13.19 -4.18
N ASN A 457 23.05 13.83 -4.97
CA ASN A 457 24.24 13.20 -5.56
C ASN A 457 25.32 12.92 -4.48
N ALA A 458 24.99 12.09 -3.48
CA ALA A 458 25.81 11.76 -2.31
C ALA A 458 26.30 10.29 -2.37
N ALA A 459 26.60 9.80 -3.57
CA ALA A 459 27.17 8.47 -3.75
C ALA A 459 28.55 8.40 -3.08
N GLY A 460 28.62 7.81 -1.89
CA GLY A 460 29.87 7.68 -1.12
C GLY A 460 29.85 8.33 0.26
N ASP A 461 28.71 8.87 0.71
CA ASP A 461 28.59 9.44 2.05
C ASP A 461 28.08 8.42 3.09
N PHE A 462 28.41 8.64 4.35
CA PHE A 462 27.82 7.96 5.50
C PHE A 462 26.65 8.79 6.01
N LEU A 463 25.42 8.41 5.65
CA LEU A 463 24.21 9.19 5.91
C LEU A 463 23.15 8.36 6.61
N LEU A 464 22.40 9.00 7.50
CA LEU A 464 21.14 8.49 8.06
C LEU A 464 20.04 9.46 7.62
N TYR A 465 19.08 8.97 6.84
CA TYR A 465 17.97 9.79 6.36
C TYR A 465 16.93 9.96 7.47
N GLN A 466 16.32 11.14 7.56
CA GLN A 466 15.21 11.44 8.46
C GLN A 466 14.00 10.57 8.07
N PRO A 467 13.54 9.65 8.94
CA PRO A 467 12.31 8.89 8.70
C PRO A 467 11.08 9.77 8.73
N GLU A 468 10.01 9.28 8.13
CA GLU A 468 8.66 9.80 8.38
C GLU A 468 8.18 9.41 9.78
N ASP A 469 7.13 10.07 10.25
CA ASP A 469 6.50 9.74 11.51
C ASP A 469 5.91 8.33 11.45
N ALA A 470 6.20 7.50 12.45
CA ALA A 470 5.69 6.14 12.51
C ALA A 470 4.41 6.09 13.35
N LEU A 471 3.38 5.40 12.86
CA LEU A 471 2.13 5.21 13.60
C LEU A 471 2.11 3.87 14.32
N LEU A 472 1.57 3.84 15.54
CA LEU A 472 1.22 2.58 16.23
C LEU A 472 0.04 1.88 15.54
N ALA A 473 0.31 1.13 14.48
CA ALA A 473 -0.67 0.30 13.77
C ALA A 473 -0.69 -1.15 14.31
N ASN A 474 -1.80 -1.86 14.07
CA ASN A 474 -2.04 -3.21 14.59
C ASN A 474 -1.81 -4.33 13.55
N GLY A 475 -1.59 -3.98 12.27
CA GLY A 475 -1.41 -4.94 11.18
C GLY A 475 0.03 -5.45 11.03
N SER A 476 0.24 -6.39 10.12
CA SER A 476 1.57 -6.80 9.67
C SER A 476 1.78 -6.42 8.20
N SER A 477 3.02 -6.54 7.75
CA SER A 477 3.38 -6.28 6.35
C SER A 477 4.63 -7.09 6.00
N GLU A 478 4.73 -7.50 4.73
CA GLU A 478 5.96 -8.03 4.14
C GLU A 478 7.10 -6.99 4.18
N LEU A 479 6.76 -5.69 4.13
CA LEU A 479 7.69 -4.57 4.22
C LEU A 479 8.25 -4.35 5.64
N ASN A 480 7.79 -5.10 6.65
CA ASN A 480 8.36 -5.07 8.01
C ASN A 480 9.80 -5.60 8.05
N LYS A 481 10.26 -6.26 6.98
CA LYS A 481 11.64 -6.71 6.80
C LYS A 481 12.15 -6.31 5.43
N SER A 482 13.46 -6.17 5.30
CA SER A 482 14.10 -5.99 4.00
C SER A 482 14.41 -7.37 3.41
N SER A 483 13.83 -7.69 2.26
CA SER A 483 14.07 -8.93 1.53
C SER A 483 14.40 -8.63 0.07
N ALA A 484 15.45 -9.26 -0.46
CA ALA A 484 15.79 -9.19 -1.89
C ALA A 484 14.78 -9.96 -2.77
N GLU A 485 13.99 -10.85 -2.18
CA GLU A 485 12.96 -11.64 -2.85
C GLU A 485 11.60 -10.93 -2.89
N PHE A 486 11.47 -9.77 -2.22
CA PHE A 486 10.23 -9.00 -2.22
C PHE A 486 9.94 -8.46 -3.63
N SER A 487 8.82 -8.88 -4.22
CA SER A 487 8.35 -8.42 -5.53
C SER A 487 7.32 -7.28 -5.42
N GLY A 488 6.63 -7.19 -4.28
CA GLY A 488 5.47 -6.31 -4.10
C GLY A 488 4.25 -6.71 -4.92
N ALA A 489 4.19 -7.97 -5.39
CA ALA A 489 3.11 -8.48 -6.22
C ALA A 489 2.60 -9.83 -5.69
N ASP A 490 1.29 -9.89 -5.44
CA ASP A 490 0.55 -11.11 -5.10
C ASP A 490 -0.72 -11.19 -5.98
N PRO A 491 -1.18 -12.39 -6.38
CA PRO A 491 -2.34 -12.53 -7.25
C PRO A 491 -3.67 -12.03 -6.64
N LEU A 492 -3.78 -11.93 -5.32
CA LEU A 492 -5.03 -11.71 -4.59
C LEU A 492 -5.00 -10.55 -3.59
N GLN A 493 -3.83 -10.03 -3.22
CA GLN A 493 -3.70 -8.94 -2.25
C GLN A 493 -2.61 -7.92 -2.62
N GLY A 494 -2.84 -6.66 -2.27
CA GLY A 494 -1.81 -5.63 -2.20
C GLY A 494 -1.00 -5.71 -0.91
N VAL A 495 0.15 -5.06 -0.91
CA VAL A 495 1.07 -5.04 0.23
C VAL A 495 0.66 -3.94 1.21
N ASN A 496 0.54 -4.28 2.49
CA ASN A 496 0.36 -3.26 3.54
C ASN A 496 1.63 -2.40 3.66
N PRO A 497 1.54 -1.10 3.96
CA PRO A 497 2.71 -0.30 4.32
C PRO A 497 3.34 -0.85 5.61
N ALA A 498 4.65 -0.64 5.76
CA ALA A 498 5.41 -1.14 6.91
C ALA A 498 4.77 -0.72 8.26
N ASN A 499 4.84 -1.60 9.25
CA ASN A 499 4.44 -1.35 10.62
C ASN A 499 5.69 -1.22 11.50
N GLY A 500 6.20 -0.01 11.60
CA GLY A 500 7.44 0.32 12.30
C GLY A 500 8.02 1.63 11.80
N VAL A 501 9.12 2.04 12.43
CA VAL A 501 9.94 3.14 11.91
C VAL A 501 10.76 2.61 10.75
N VAL A 502 10.52 3.11 9.54
CA VAL A 502 11.30 2.77 8.35
C VAL A 502 12.54 3.66 8.28
N ILE A 503 13.71 3.03 8.34
CA ILE A 503 15.01 3.71 8.45
C ILE A 503 15.81 3.43 7.20
N TYR A 504 16.14 4.50 6.48
CA TYR A 504 17.06 4.46 5.35
C TYR A 504 18.42 5.02 5.76
N TYR A 505 19.50 4.40 5.30
CA TYR A 505 20.87 4.89 5.51
C TYR A 505 21.79 4.53 4.34
N GLN A 506 22.76 5.40 4.08
CA GLN A 506 23.77 5.22 3.04
C GLN A 506 25.10 4.84 3.67
N LEU A 507 25.76 3.80 3.13
CA LEU A 507 27.11 3.42 3.53
C LEU A 507 28.10 3.58 2.36
N PRO A 508 29.30 4.14 2.61
CA PRO A 508 30.32 4.31 1.57
C PRO A 508 31.00 2.99 1.17
N ASP A 509 30.98 2.00 2.05
CA ASP A 509 31.59 0.68 1.93
C ASP A 509 30.84 -0.33 2.81
N THR A 510 31.21 -1.60 2.71
CA THR A 510 30.73 -2.62 3.64
C THR A 510 31.52 -2.53 4.95
N SER A 511 30.83 -2.26 6.05
CA SER A 511 31.44 -2.04 7.36
C SER A 511 30.58 -2.55 8.52
N GLN A 512 31.17 -2.79 9.68
CA GLN A 512 30.37 -3.05 10.88
C GLN A 512 29.71 -1.76 11.36
N ILE A 513 28.42 -1.82 11.65
CA ILE A 513 27.61 -0.68 12.08
C ILE A 513 26.71 -1.05 13.27
N THR A 514 26.33 -0.03 14.03
CA THR A 514 25.31 -0.13 15.07
C THR A 514 24.32 1.02 14.94
N LEU A 515 23.06 0.75 15.25
CA LEU A 515 22.00 1.76 15.31
C LEU A 515 21.48 1.80 16.75
N GLU A 516 21.60 2.95 17.41
CA GLU A 516 21.02 3.21 18.72
C GLU A 516 19.73 4.00 18.58
N VAL A 517 18.71 3.59 19.32
CA VAL A 517 17.45 4.32 19.49
C VAL A 517 17.40 4.83 20.92
N ARG A 518 17.21 6.14 21.11
CA ARG A 518 17.04 6.78 22.42
C ARG A 518 15.74 7.54 22.49
N ASP A 519 15.13 7.58 23.66
CA ASP A 519 13.95 8.40 23.92
C ASP A 519 14.33 9.89 24.09
N SER A 520 13.32 10.72 24.38
CA SER A 520 13.50 12.16 24.62
C SER A 520 14.32 12.51 25.87
N GLU A 521 14.49 11.57 26.80
CA GLU A 521 15.32 11.72 28.00
C GLU A 521 16.78 11.26 27.75
N GLY A 522 17.06 10.71 26.57
CA GLY A 522 18.36 10.17 26.20
C GLY A 522 18.61 8.73 26.68
N GLN A 523 17.60 8.07 27.27
CA GLN A 523 17.70 6.68 27.70
C GLN A 523 17.72 5.75 26.48
N LEU A 524 18.53 4.69 26.54
CA LEU A 524 18.62 3.72 25.46
C LEU A 524 17.34 2.87 25.42
N VAL A 525 16.62 2.95 24.30
CA VAL A 525 15.43 2.15 24.04
C VAL A 525 15.82 0.82 23.44
N ARG A 526 16.65 0.83 22.38
CA ARG A 526 17.13 -0.38 21.72
C ARG A 526 18.41 -0.11 20.94
N GLN A 527 19.21 -1.14 20.75
CA GLN A 527 20.39 -1.12 19.88
C GLN A 527 20.34 -2.28 18.90
N PHE A 528 20.67 -2.01 17.63
CA PHE A 528 20.82 -3.00 16.57
C PHE A 528 22.26 -3.04 16.08
N SER A 529 22.71 -4.20 15.62
CA SER A 529 24.07 -4.42 15.11
C SER A 529 24.02 -5.07 13.74
N SER A 530 24.99 -4.77 12.87
CA SER A 530 25.22 -5.56 11.66
C SER A 530 26.00 -6.86 11.93
N GLN A 531 26.54 -7.02 13.15
CA GLN A 531 27.22 -8.25 13.56
C GLN A 531 26.19 -9.22 14.14
N LYS A 532 26.02 -10.37 13.47
CA LYS A 532 25.18 -11.45 13.95
C LYS A 532 25.78 -12.07 15.22
N ASP A 533 24.95 -12.33 16.22
CA ASP A 533 25.33 -13.13 17.38
C ASP A 533 25.53 -14.59 16.97
N THR A 534 26.79 -15.04 16.95
CA THR A 534 27.16 -16.43 16.62
C THR A 534 26.95 -17.39 17.79
N THR A 535 26.65 -16.88 18.98
CA THR A 535 26.39 -17.67 20.19
C THR A 535 24.90 -17.94 20.40
N PHE A 536 24.02 -17.24 19.69
CA PHE A 536 22.57 -17.45 19.73
C PHE A 536 22.22 -18.90 19.35
N GLN A 537 21.42 -19.54 20.21
CA GLN A 537 20.92 -20.89 19.99
C GLN A 537 19.42 -20.82 19.72
N GLN A 538 19.02 -21.29 18.54
CA GLN A 538 17.61 -21.48 18.24
C GLN A 538 17.12 -22.79 18.87
N TYR A 539 16.00 -22.71 19.58
CA TYR A 539 15.27 -23.85 20.12
C TYR A 539 13.78 -23.51 20.18
N GLU A 540 12.94 -24.53 20.24
CA GLU A 540 11.48 -24.38 20.26
C GLU A 540 11.02 -23.70 21.57
N GLY A 541 10.08 -22.77 21.49
CA GLY A 541 9.62 -21.99 22.65
C GLY A 541 10.67 -21.04 23.25
N GLY A 542 11.76 -20.78 22.51
CA GLY A 542 12.78 -19.78 22.85
C GLY A 542 12.56 -18.42 22.17
N PRO A 543 13.32 -17.39 22.57
CA PRO A 543 13.28 -16.09 21.92
C PRO A 543 13.73 -16.17 20.45
N PRO A 544 13.21 -15.31 19.55
CA PRO A 544 13.75 -15.17 18.21
C PRO A 544 15.15 -14.53 18.26
N ALA A 545 15.95 -14.73 17.20
CA ALA A 545 17.19 -14.00 17.02
C ALA A 545 16.91 -12.49 16.88
N GLU A 546 17.79 -11.65 17.44
CA GLU A 546 17.73 -10.21 17.22
C GLU A 546 17.91 -9.87 15.73
N PRO A 547 17.19 -8.87 15.20
CA PRO A 547 17.32 -8.47 13.82
C PRO A 547 18.68 -7.81 13.57
N VAL A 548 19.26 -8.10 12.41
CA VAL A 548 20.61 -7.66 12.03
C VAL A 548 20.51 -6.55 10.99
N LEU A 549 21.31 -5.50 11.15
CA LEU A 549 21.40 -4.41 10.17
C LEU A 549 22.08 -4.88 8.90
N SER A 550 21.54 -4.53 7.72
CA SER A 550 22.27 -4.66 6.46
C SER A 550 23.47 -3.71 6.46
N ASN A 551 24.63 -4.19 6.02
CA ASN A 551 25.83 -3.37 5.95
C ASN A 551 26.41 -3.30 4.53
N SER A 552 25.56 -3.40 3.53
CA SER A 552 25.99 -3.33 2.13
C SER A 552 26.43 -1.91 1.79
N LYS A 553 27.46 -1.77 0.93
CA LYS A 553 27.78 -0.47 0.31
C LYS A 553 26.55 0.04 -0.45
N GLY A 554 26.22 1.32 -0.30
CA GLY A 554 25.05 1.93 -0.94
C GLY A 554 23.91 2.21 0.04
N LEU A 555 22.69 2.32 -0.51
CA LEU A 555 21.47 2.54 0.26
C LEU A 555 21.05 1.24 0.95
N ASN A 556 20.72 1.33 2.23
CA ASN A 556 20.21 0.25 3.04
C ASN A 556 18.88 0.68 3.68
N ARG A 557 18.02 -0.31 3.95
CA ARG A 557 16.72 -0.13 4.61
C ARG A 557 16.62 -1.07 5.80
N PHE A 558 16.11 -0.57 6.92
CA PHE A 558 15.80 -1.33 8.12
C PHE A 558 14.47 -0.85 8.72
N VAL A 559 13.70 -1.76 9.33
CA VAL A 559 12.47 -1.38 10.03
C VAL A 559 12.62 -1.72 11.51
N TRP A 560 12.55 -0.69 12.36
CA TRP A 560 12.39 -0.91 13.79
C TRP A 560 10.91 -1.07 14.09
N ASP A 561 10.52 -2.25 14.57
CA ASP A 561 9.15 -2.60 14.96
C ASP A 561 8.64 -1.87 16.22
N MET A 562 9.35 -0.81 16.62
CA MET A 562 9.09 0.02 17.79
C MET A 562 9.21 -0.72 19.12
N ARG A 563 9.70 -1.97 19.14
CA ARG A 563 9.79 -2.74 20.38
C ARG A 563 11.11 -2.54 21.11
N TYR A 564 11.04 -2.61 22.43
CA TYR A 564 12.19 -2.81 23.33
C TYR A 564 12.89 -4.16 23.05
N PRO A 565 14.12 -4.39 23.56
CA PRO A 565 14.90 -5.57 23.28
C PRO A 565 14.16 -6.87 23.61
N THR A 566 14.45 -7.95 22.86
CA THR A 566 13.95 -9.28 23.20
C THR A 566 14.50 -9.72 24.55
N MET A 567 13.64 -10.22 25.42
CA MET A 567 14.04 -10.82 26.68
C MET A 567 14.79 -12.13 26.42
N PRO A 568 15.87 -12.44 27.16
CA PRO A 568 16.56 -13.72 27.02
C PRO A 568 15.63 -14.87 27.41
N GLY A 569 15.87 -16.07 26.88
CA GLY A 569 15.20 -17.30 27.32
C GLY A 569 16.13 -18.20 28.14
N VAL A 570 15.62 -19.37 28.53
CA VAL A 570 16.41 -20.45 29.13
C VAL A 570 16.72 -21.50 28.05
N PRO A 571 17.97 -21.62 27.58
CA PRO A 571 18.30 -22.52 26.46
C PRO A 571 17.81 -23.95 26.66
N GLY A 572 17.09 -24.46 25.66
CA GLY A 572 16.55 -25.82 25.64
C GLY A 572 15.35 -26.05 26.57
N VAL A 573 14.72 -24.99 27.08
CA VAL A 573 13.47 -25.04 27.84
C VAL A 573 12.37 -24.38 27.02
N TYR A 574 11.38 -25.16 26.63
CA TYR A 574 10.20 -24.64 25.94
C TYR A 574 9.30 -23.90 26.95
N ILE A 575 8.97 -22.65 26.62
CA ILE A 575 7.94 -21.87 27.31
C ILE A 575 7.00 -21.32 26.23
N GLU A 576 5.70 -21.60 26.36
CA GLU A 576 4.70 -21.03 25.46
C GLU A 576 4.52 -19.54 25.77
N GLY A 577 4.90 -18.68 24.83
CA GLY A 577 4.82 -17.24 24.99
C GLY A 577 5.69 -16.46 24.01
N SER A 578 5.71 -15.14 24.18
CA SER A 578 6.50 -14.19 23.38
C SER A 578 7.56 -13.52 24.24
N TYR A 579 8.81 -13.57 23.79
CA TYR A 579 9.93 -12.89 24.45
C TYR A 579 10.16 -11.46 23.96
N ARG A 580 9.32 -10.96 23.03
CA ARG A 580 9.47 -9.60 22.48
C ARG A 580 9.19 -8.57 23.57
N GLY A 581 10.03 -7.53 23.69
CA GLY A 581 9.73 -6.39 24.55
C GLY A 581 8.49 -5.63 24.08
N HIS A 582 7.88 -4.87 24.98
CA HIS A 582 6.74 -4.01 24.69
C HIS A 582 7.08 -2.94 23.62
N LYS A 583 6.04 -2.38 22.98
CA LYS A 583 6.18 -1.26 22.04
C LYS A 583 6.51 0.04 22.80
N ALA A 584 7.37 0.85 22.21
CA ALA A 584 7.71 2.19 22.66
C ALA A 584 6.48 3.11 22.58
N ALA A 585 6.34 3.98 23.58
CA ALA A 585 5.21 4.91 23.66
C ALA A 585 5.25 5.98 22.55
N PRO A 586 4.13 6.61 22.19
CA PRO A 586 4.13 7.79 21.34
C PRO A 586 5.02 8.89 21.92
N GLY A 587 5.84 9.52 21.07
CA GLY A 587 6.84 10.49 21.49
C GLY A 587 7.96 10.67 20.48
N ASN A 588 8.93 11.50 20.82
CA ASN A 588 10.11 11.77 19.99
C ASN A 588 11.26 10.84 20.40
N TYR A 589 11.95 10.30 19.40
CA TYR A 589 13.09 9.41 19.56
C TYR A 589 14.27 9.92 18.72
N THR A 590 15.49 9.67 19.19
CA THR A 590 16.72 9.92 18.45
C THR A 590 17.28 8.61 17.94
N LEU A 591 17.53 8.55 16.63
CA LEU A 591 18.20 7.44 15.97
C LEU A 591 19.67 7.84 15.72
N THR A 592 20.62 7.03 16.16
CA THR A 592 22.07 7.27 15.96
C THR A 592 22.72 6.07 15.30
N LEU A 593 23.13 6.22 14.05
CA LEU A 593 23.92 5.24 13.31
C LEU A 593 25.41 5.48 13.55
N LYS A 594 26.15 4.42 13.90
CA LYS A 594 27.59 4.47 14.17
C LYS A 594 28.34 3.51 13.26
N LYS A 595 29.49 3.97 12.75
CA LYS A 595 30.45 3.20 11.95
C LYS A 595 31.86 3.59 12.38
N GLY A 596 32.54 2.75 13.16
CA GLY A 596 33.85 3.09 13.75
C GLY A 596 33.77 4.40 14.54
N GLY A 597 34.55 5.41 14.15
CA GLY A 597 34.50 6.75 14.75
C GLY A 597 33.47 7.72 14.14
N GLN A 598 32.74 7.31 13.10
CA GLN A 598 31.73 8.14 12.45
C GLN A 598 30.35 7.93 13.08
N THR A 599 29.58 9.00 13.20
CA THR A 599 28.21 8.97 13.72
C THR A 599 27.29 9.85 12.86
N ALA A 600 26.09 9.36 12.56
CA ALA A 600 25.02 10.12 11.94
C ALA A 600 23.78 9.97 12.82
N ALA A 601 23.08 11.07 13.08
CA ALA A 601 21.90 11.06 13.95
C ALA A 601 20.74 11.82 13.32
N THR A 602 19.52 11.35 13.58
CA THR A 602 18.27 11.96 13.13
C THR A 602 17.19 11.71 14.19
N GLN A 603 16.03 12.36 14.06
CA GLN A 603 14.92 12.15 14.98
C GLN A 603 13.82 11.31 14.31
N VAL A 604 12.86 10.82 15.08
CA VAL A 604 11.61 10.27 14.56
C VAL A 604 10.54 10.44 15.61
N ARG A 605 9.30 10.69 15.18
CA ARG A 605 8.15 10.72 16.08
C ARG A 605 7.31 9.46 15.90
N ILE A 606 6.97 8.82 17.02
CA ILE A 606 5.95 7.77 17.08
C ILE A 606 4.61 8.43 17.43
N LEU A 607 3.61 8.24 16.58
CA LEU A 607 2.25 8.76 16.74
C LEU A 607 1.32 7.72 17.38
N PRO A 608 0.37 8.15 18.23
CA PRO A 608 -0.64 7.25 18.78
C PRO A 608 -1.58 6.76 17.68
N ASN A 609 -2.20 5.60 17.88
CA ASN A 609 -3.26 5.14 16.99
C ASN A 609 -4.52 6.03 17.18
N PRO A 610 -5.07 6.65 16.12
CA PRO A 610 -6.19 7.57 16.25
C PRO A 610 -7.54 6.87 16.46
N LEU A 611 -7.61 5.54 16.35
CA LEU A 611 -8.88 4.79 16.42
C LEU A 611 -9.32 4.43 17.85
N TYR A 612 -8.46 4.61 18.85
CA TYR A 612 -8.83 4.34 20.24
C TYR A 612 -8.40 5.49 21.17
N PRO A 613 -9.22 5.82 22.18
CA PRO A 613 -8.87 6.84 23.14
C PRO A 613 -7.77 6.34 24.06
N THR A 614 -6.68 7.10 24.13
CA THR A 614 -5.56 6.91 25.05
C THR A 614 -4.86 8.25 25.26
N ASP A 615 -4.03 8.36 26.29
CA ASP A 615 -3.30 9.57 26.62
C ASP A 615 -1.86 9.27 27.02
N ALA A 616 -1.03 10.33 27.08
CA ALA A 616 0.38 10.20 27.43
C ALA A 616 0.59 9.55 28.80
N ASN A 617 -0.28 9.82 29.78
CA ASN A 617 -0.15 9.25 31.12
C ASN A 617 -0.37 7.72 31.11
N THR A 618 -1.37 7.26 30.36
CA THR A 618 -1.69 5.84 30.18
C THR A 618 -0.52 5.09 29.54
N TYR A 619 0.08 5.66 28.50
CA TYR A 619 1.28 5.09 27.88
C TYR A 619 2.47 5.03 28.84
N GLN A 620 2.70 6.08 29.63
CA GLN A 620 3.80 6.13 30.60
C GLN A 620 3.60 5.12 31.74
N GLU A 621 2.38 4.97 32.24
CA GLU A 621 2.04 3.97 33.26
C GLU A 621 2.24 2.54 32.72
N TYR A 622 1.78 2.29 31.49
CA TYR A 622 1.98 1.01 30.80
C TYR A 622 3.47 0.71 30.60
N HIS A 623 4.23 1.65 30.04
CA HIS A 623 5.69 1.54 29.84
C HIS A 623 6.41 1.22 31.14
N LYS A 624 6.13 1.96 32.22
CA LYS A 624 6.76 1.75 33.52
C LYS A 624 6.54 0.34 34.07
N VAL A 625 5.32 -0.18 33.95
CA VAL A 625 4.99 -1.54 34.44
C VAL A 625 5.65 -2.60 33.56
N MET A 626 5.54 -2.49 32.24
CA MET A 626 6.14 -3.44 31.31
C MET A 626 7.67 -3.49 31.46
N MET A 627 8.32 -2.34 31.47
CA MET A 627 9.77 -2.23 31.64
C MET A 627 10.27 -2.87 32.95
N ALA A 628 9.54 -2.67 34.05
CA ALA A 628 9.87 -3.29 35.33
C ALA A 628 9.79 -4.82 35.26
N MET A 629 8.74 -5.38 34.66
CA MET A 629 8.59 -6.83 34.51
C MET A 629 9.67 -7.41 33.58
N GLU A 630 9.92 -6.80 32.43
CA GLU A 630 10.93 -7.25 31.46
C GLU A 630 12.35 -7.23 32.04
N THR A 631 12.64 -6.22 32.86
CA THR A 631 13.92 -6.11 33.59
C THR A 631 14.09 -7.26 34.59
N GLU A 632 13.06 -7.56 35.38
CA GLU A 632 13.12 -8.65 36.36
C GLU A 632 13.19 -10.03 35.69
N LEU A 633 12.41 -10.28 34.61
CA LEU A 633 12.52 -11.53 33.85
C LEU A 633 13.92 -11.71 33.24
N THR A 634 14.50 -10.62 32.72
CA THR A 634 15.87 -10.64 32.19
C THR A 634 16.88 -11.03 33.26
N ASP A 635 16.77 -10.49 34.49
CA ASP A 635 17.62 -10.87 35.62
C ASP A 635 17.40 -12.33 36.02
N MET A 636 16.14 -12.79 36.07
CA MET A 636 15.80 -14.20 36.34
C MET A 636 16.47 -15.15 35.36
N HIS A 637 16.27 -14.95 34.05
CA HIS A 637 16.83 -15.85 33.04
C HIS A 637 18.35 -15.79 32.97
N ARG A 638 18.97 -14.62 33.16
CA ARG A 638 20.44 -14.52 33.28
C ARG A 638 20.96 -15.29 34.49
N MET A 639 20.28 -15.20 35.64
CA MET A 639 20.65 -15.94 36.85
C MET A 639 20.48 -17.46 36.66
N VAL A 640 19.35 -17.90 36.07
CA VAL A 640 19.08 -19.30 35.73
C VAL A 640 20.14 -19.87 34.81
N ASN A 641 20.47 -19.16 33.73
CA ASN A 641 21.46 -19.60 32.77
C ASN A 641 22.86 -19.66 33.40
N THR A 642 23.24 -18.66 34.18
CA THR A 642 24.55 -18.61 34.86
C THR A 642 24.71 -19.75 35.86
N LEU A 643 23.73 -19.97 36.74
CA LEU A 643 23.79 -21.04 37.74
C LEU A 643 23.73 -22.43 37.11
N ASN A 644 22.98 -22.61 36.02
CA ASN A 644 22.96 -23.88 35.30
C ASN A 644 24.29 -24.17 34.59
N ASP A 645 24.92 -23.17 33.97
CA ASP A 645 26.25 -23.32 33.37
C ASP A 645 27.31 -23.67 34.43
N MET A 646 27.29 -22.97 35.57
CA MET A 646 28.18 -23.24 36.70
C MET A 646 27.93 -24.64 37.32
N ARG A 647 26.66 -25.06 37.43
CA ARG A 647 26.29 -26.42 37.88
C ARG A 647 26.87 -27.48 36.96
N GLN A 648 26.73 -27.32 35.65
CA GLN A 648 27.28 -28.28 34.69
C GLN A 648 28.82 -28.32 34.74
N GLN A 649 29.49 -27.18 34.99
CA GLN A 649 30.94 -27.17 35.22
C GLN A 649 31.31 -27.93 36.49
N ALA A 650 30.62 -27.68 37.61
CA ALA A 650 30.85 -28.39 38.87
C ALA A 650 30.62 -29.91 38.71
N GLU A 651 29.58 -30.33 37.99
CA GLU A 651 29.32 -31.74 37.69
C GLU A 651 30.44 -32.40 36.86
N ARG A 652 30.99 -31.69 35.87
CA ARG A 652 32.13 -32.18 35.08
C ARG A 652 33.38 -32.31 35.94
N ILE A 653 33.65 -31.32 36.80
CA ILE A 653 34.76 -31.36 37.75
C ILE A 653 34.60 -32.58 38.67
N LEU A 654 33.44 -32.75 39.31
CA LEU A 654 33.16 -33.87 40.19
C LEU A 654 33.36 -35.24 39.52
N LYS A 655 32.93 -35.39 38.26
CA LYS A 655 33.14 -36.61 37.47
C LYS A 655 34.62 -36.86 37.14
N GLY A 656 35.41 -35.79 37.00
CA GLY A 656 36.84 -35.85 36.68
C GLY A 656 37.78 -35.93 37.88
N LEU A 657 37.28 -35.80 39.12
CA LEU A 657 38.13 -35.81 40.32
C LEU A 657 38.83 -37.18 40.50
N PRO A 658 40.16 -37.20 40.73
CA PRO A 658 40.88 -38.44 41.02
C PRO A 658 40.35 -39.13 42.29
N THR A 659 40.60 -40.43 42.41
CA THR A 659 40.36 -41.20 43.65
C THR A 659 41.48 -40.93 44.65
N GLY A 660 41.12 -40.47 45.85
CA GLY A 660 42.03 -40.26 46.98
C GLY A 660 41.35 -39.43 48.08
N GLU A 661 41.64 -39.73 49.35
CA GLU A 661 40.98 -39.11 50.52
C GLU A 661 41.10 -37.57 50.53
N GLN A 662 42.19 -37.03 49.96
CA GLN A 662 42.42 -35.59 49.80
C GLN A 662 41.32 -34.85 48.99
N TYR A 663 40.50 -35.58 48.20
CA TYR A 663 39.40 -35.01 47.41
C TYR A 663 38.00 -35.27 48.02
N ASP A 664 37.90 -35.96 49.16
CA ASP A 664 36.60 -36.34 49.73
C ASP A 664 35.78 -35.11 50.16
N ALA A 665 36.44 -34.11 50.76
CA ALA A 665 35.82 -32.84 51.09
C ALA A 665 35.33 -32.10 49.83
N LEU A 666 36.13 -32.09 48.74
CA LEU A 666 35.73 -31.49 47.46
C LEU A 666 34.54 -32.21 46.84
N ARG A 667 34.48 -33.54 46.92
CA ARG A 667 33.34 -34.32 46.42
C ARG A 667 32.09 -33.99 47.21
N LYS A 668 32.17 -34.03 48.54
CA LYS A 668 31.04 -33.78 49.43
C LYS A 668 30.47 -32.37 49.23
N GLU A 669 31.32 -31.34 49.31
CA GLU A 669 30.87 -29.95 49.16
C GLU A 669 30.39 -29.66 47.73
N GLY A 670 31.06 -30.20 46.72
CA GLY A 670 30.63 -30.04 45.32
C GLY A 670 29.29 -30.71 45.04
N GLN A 671 29.06 -31.92 45.54
CA GLN A 671 27.78 -32.63 45.40
C GLN A 671 26.64 -31.90 46.12
N ALA A 672 26.91 -31.33 47.29
CA ALA A 672 25.95 -30.50 48.01
C ALA A 672 25.62 -29.22 47.21
N LEU A 673 26.63 -28.53 46.67
CA LEU A 673 26.46 -27.35 45.84
C LEU A 673 25.68 -27.65 44.54
N VAL A 674 26.04 -28.71 43.82
CA VAL A 674 25.32 -29.17 42.62
C VAL A 674 23.87 -29.48 42.93
N SER A 675 23.60 -30.19 44.03
CA SER A 675 22.23 -30.49 44.46
C SER A 675 21.43 -29.23 44.75
N ARG A 676 22.01 -28.25 45.46
CA ARG A 676 21.34 -26.96 45.74
C ARG A 676 21.02 -26.18 44.47
N MET A 677 21.96 -26.11 43.53
CA MET A 677 21.73 -25.45 42.24
C MET A 677 20.66 -26.17 41.41
N ALA A 678 20.65 -27.51 41.41
CA ALA A 678 19.65 -28.31 40.69
C ALA A 678 18.24 -28.14 41.26
N GLU A 679 18.11 -28.12 42.59
CA GLU A 679 16.84 -27.89 43.29
C GLU A 679 16.27 -26.51 42.94
N TRP A 680 17.08 -25.45 43.08
CA TRP A 680 16.66 -24.10 42.73
C TRP A 680 16.32 -23.95 41.25
N ASP A 681 17.12 -24.53 40.35
CA ASP A 681 16.84 -24.51 38.90
C ASP A 681 15.51 -25.19 38.56
N SER A 682 15.14 -26.27 39.27
CA SER A 682 13.87 -26.98 39.07
C SER A 682 12.63 -26.20 39.54
N GLU A 683 12.81 -25.22 40.43
CA GLU A 683 11.78 -24.25 40.82
C GLU A 683 11.64 -23.13 39.79
N MET A 684 12.76 -22.76 39.14
CA MET A 684 12.82 -21.67 38.18
C MET A 684 12.37 -22.05 36.77
N ALA A 685 12.81 -23.20 36.25
CA ALA A 685 12.62 -23.59 34.85
C ALA A 685 12.28 -25.10 34.67
N GLN A 686 11.31 -25.39 33.81
CA GLN A 686 10.89 -26.77 33.51
C GLN A 686 11.77 -27.42 32.43
N ARG A 687 12.97 -27.89 32.78
CA ARG A 687 13.92 -28.46 31.79
C ARG A 687 13.47 -29.74 31.08
N LYS A 688 12.34 -30.34 31.49
CA LYS A 688 11.72 -31.47 30.78
C LYS A 688 10.88 -31.02 29.59
N SER A 689 10.40 -29.77 29.59
CA SER A 689 9.64 -29.20 28.49
C SER A 689 10.58 -28.70 27.41
N LYS A 690 10.52 -29.30 26.21
CA LYS A 690 11.41 -29.03 25.08
C LYS A 690 10.69 -28.76 23.76
N ALA A 691 9.42 -29.13 23.66
CA ALA A 691 8.59 -28.95 22.48
C ALA A 691 7.19 -28.45 22.85
N TYR A 692 6.42 -28.01 21.86
CA TYR A 692 5.11 -27.38 22.01
C TYR A 692 4.16 -28.09 22.99
N ASP A 693 3.87 -29.38 22.79
CA ASP A 693 2.92 -30.13 23.64
C ASP A 693 3.52 -30.63 24.99
N ASP A 694 4.80 -30.38 25.26
CA ASP A 694 5.39 -30.81 26.53
C ASP A 694 4.82 -30.03 27.73
N VAL A 695 4.34 -28.80 27.52
CA VAL A 695 3.74 -27.97 28.59
C VAL A 695 2.45 -28.57 29.14
N GLU A 696 1.79 -29.45 28.40
CA GLU A 696 0.63 -30.21 28.88
C GLU A 696 1.03 -31.31 29.87
N ASN A 697 2.25 -31.85 29.72
CA ASN A 697 2.75 -32.99 30.50
C ASN A 697 3.63 -32.57 31.68
N PHE A 698 4.33 -31.44 31.55
CA PHE A 698 5.26 -30.93 32.55
C PHE A 698 4.82 -29.55 33.04
N PRO A 699 4.37 -29.41 34.30
CA PRO A 699 3.93 -28.14 34.82
C PRO A 699 4.97 -27.03 34.68
N ASN A 700 4.51 -25.86 34.23
CA ASN A 700 5.31 -24.65 34.15
C ASN A 700 5.92 -24.26 35.50
N LYS A 701 7.02 -23.52 35.43
CA LYS A 701 7.82 -23.09 36.58
C LYS A 701 7.87 -21.57 36.67
N PHE A 702 8.49 -21.06 37.73
CA PHE A 702 8.39 -19.65 38.11
C PHE A 702 8.61 -18.66 36.96
N THR A 703 9.65 -18.88 36.14
CA THR A 703 9.97 -17.97 35.03
C THR A 703 8.95 -17.99 33.89
N ALA A 704 8.31 -19.14 33.65
CA ALA A 704 7.21 -19.26 32.68
C ALA A 704 5.96 -18.53 33.15
N GLU A 705 5.62 -18.63 34.45
CA GLU A 705 4.51 -17.87 35.06
C GLU A 705 4.73 -16.35 34.96
N TYR A 706 5.99 -15.91 35.15
CA TYR A 706 6.34 -14.50 35.03
C TYR A 706 6.28 -13.99 33.58
N LEU A 707 6.79 -14.78 32.62
CA LEU A 707 6.65 -14.47 31.19
C LEU A 707 5.18 -14.44 30.76
N PHE A 708 4.37 -15.36 31.26
CA PHE A 708 2.93 -15.38 30.98
C PHE A 708 2.24 -14.10 31.48
N LEU A 709 2.58 -13.61 32.67
CA LEU A 709 2.08 -12.32 33.17
C LEU A 709 2.46 -11.15 32.24
N ILE A 710 3.71 -11.12 31.76
CA ILE A 710 4.15 -10.12 30.78
C ILE A 710 3.30 -10.20 29.51
N ASN A 711 3.10 -11.40 28.96
CA ASN A 711 2.32 -11.59 27.73
C ASN A 711 0.83 -11.29 27.89
N GLN A 712 0.24 -11.52 29.07
CA GLN A 712 -1.15 -11.14 29.35
C GLN A 712 -1.32 -9.64 29.64
N THR A 713 -0.23 -8.93 29.91
CA THR A 713 -0.24 -7.48 30.12
C THR A 713 0.14 -6.73 28.85
N GLU A 714 0.95 -7.34 27.97
CA GLU A 714 1.31 -6.75 26.68
C GLU A 714 0.06 -6.63 25.78
N SER A 715 -0.19 -5.44 25.27
CA SER A 715 -1.40 -5.16 24.50
C SER A 715 -1.20 -4.04 23.47
N ASP A 716 -1.92 -4.15 22.34
CA ASP A 716 -1.96 -3.08 21.32
C ASP A 716 -2.73 -1.85 21.80
N ILE A 717 -3.63 -2.00 22.78
CA ILE A 717 -4.29 -0.91 23.49
C ILE A 717 -3.64 -0.83 24.88
N PRO A 718 -2.79 0.16 25.16
CA PRO A 718 -1.96 0.19 26.37
C PRO A 718 -2.84 0.25 27.63
N ARG A 719 -2.89 -0.85 28.38
CA ARG A 719 -3.68 -0.98 29.62
C ARG A 719 -2.99 -1.92 30.59
N VAL A 720 -2.94 -1.54 31.86
CA VAL A 720 -2.46 -2.42 32.92
C VAL A 720 -3.64 -2.82 33.80
N ASN A 721 -4.06 -4.08 33.69
CA ASN A 721 -5.22 -4.59 34.38
C ASN A 721 -4.95 -4.81 35.88
N ILE A 722 -5.98 -4.65 36.73
CA ILE A 722 -5.88 -4.90 38.18
C ILE A 722 -5.34 -6.32 38.47
N PRO A 723 -5.87 -7.40 37.86
CA PRO A 723 -5.33 -8.75 38.06
C PRO A 723 -3.84 -8.88 37.69
N SER A 724 -3.38 -8.19 36.64
CA SER A 724 -1.95 -8.17 36.30
C SER A 724 -1.12 -7.51 37.39
N ARG A 725 -1.60 -6.42 38.00
CA ARG A 725 -0.91 -5.74 39.12
C ARG A 725 -0.85 -6.60 40.37
N GLU A 726 -1.93 -7.29 40.69
CA GLU A 726 -2.01 -8.21 41.82
C GLU A 726 -1.06 -9.40 41.63
N ARG A 727 -1.11 -10.03 40.45
CA ARG A 727 -0.22 -11.13 40.09
C ARG A 727 1.25 -10.70 40.06
N LEU A 728 1.55 -9.49 39.58
CA LEU A 728 2.90 -8.93 39.62
C LEU A 728 3.41 -8.80 41.07
N LYS A 729 2.57 -8.32 41.99
CA LYS A 729 2.93 -8.19 43.40
C LYS A 729 3.24 -9.54 44.03
N GLU A 730 2.42 -10.56 43.75
CA GLU A 730 2.65 -11.94 44.20
C GLU A 730 3.98 -12.50 43.68
N LEU A 731 4.18 -12.46 42.37
CA LEU A 731 5.36 -13.01 41.73
C LEU A 731 6.63 -12.25 42.12
N ASN A 732 6.59 -10.93 42.33
CA ASN A 732 7.75 -10.17 42.81
C ASN A 732 8.12 -10.52 44.25
N ALA A 733 7.15 -10.86 45.10
CA ALA A 733 7.43 -11.32 46.47
C ALA A 733 8.11 -12.71 46.46
N GLU A 734 7.62 -13.63 45.61
CA GLU A 734 8.25 -14.94 45.41
C GLU A 734 9.64 -14.82 44.81
N TRP A 735 9.80 -13.98 43.77
CA TRP A 735 11.09 -13.70 43.15
C TRP A 735 12.11 -13.18 44.15
N SER A 736 11.72 -12.28 45.05
CA SER A 736 12.64 -11.72 46.05
C SER A 736 13.31 -12.82 46.90
N SER A 737 12.56 -13.87 47.26
CA SER A 737 13.08 -15.05 47.98
C SER A 737 13.99 -15.92 47.10
N LEU A 738 13.52 -16.24 45.88
CA LEU A 738 14.28 -17.05 44.92
C LEU A 738 15.59 -16.37 44.49
N LYS A 739 15.57 -15.07 44.27
CA LYS A 739 16.71 -14.21 43.96
C LYS A 739 17.74 -14.20 45.09
N ALA A 740 17.30 -14.10 46.34
CA ALA A 740 18.19 -14.15 47.51
C ALA A 740 18.91 -15.51 47.61
N ARG A 741 18.21 -16.62 47.36
CA ARG A 741 18.82 -17.97 47.28
C ARG A 741 19.81 -18.08 46.13
N GLY A 742 19.45 -17.59 44.94
CA GLY A 742 20.33 -17.55 43.78
C GLY A 742 21.60 -16.75 44.03
N ARG A 743 21.47 -15.55 44.63
CA ARG A 743 22.59 -14.70 45.04
C ARG A 743 23.46 -15.34 46.11
N ALA A 744 22.89 -15.99 47.11
CA ALA A 744 23.67 -16.74 48.10
C ALA A 744 24.56 -17.81 47.44
N MET A 745 24.05 -18.49 46.41
CA MET A 745 24.87 -19.46 45.66
C MET A 745 25.98 -18.77 44.86
N LEU A 746 25.68 -17.70 44.15
CA LEU A 746 26.65 -16.97 43.31
C LEU A 746 27.74 -16.26 44.14
N ASP A 747 27.35 -15.58 45.21
CA ASP A 747 28.19 -14.62 45.91
C ASP A 747 28.91 -15.26 47.12
N LYS A 748 28.46 -16.44 47.58
CA LYS A 748 29.03 -17.12 48.75
C LYS A 748 29.39 -18.58 48.48
N ASP A 749 28.43 -19.42 48.07
CA ASP A 749 28.67 -20.87 48.01
C ASP A 749 29.67 -21.25 46.91
N ILE A 750 29.55 -20.67 45.72
CA ILE A 750 30.46 -20.93 44.59
C ILE A 750 31.86 -20.39 44.89
N PRO A 751 32.06 -19.16 45.38
CA PRO A 751 33.36 -18.69 45.84
C PRO A 751 34.01 -19.58 46.90
N ALA A 752 33.23 -20.06 47.88
CA ALA A 752 33.73 -20.98 48.90
C ALA A 752 34.18 -22.31 48.30
N TYR A 753 33.41 -22.87 47.35
CA TYR A 753 33.80 -24.08 46.64
C TYR A 753 35.03 -23.87 45.74
N ASN A 754 35.13 -22.71 45.07
CA ASN A 754 36.30 -22.34 44.27
C ASN A 754 37.57 -22.25 45.11
N GLN A 755 37.49 -21.80 46.37
CA GLN A 755 38.65 -21.83 47.27
C GLN A 755 39.14 -23.27 47.52
N LEU A 756 38.21 -24.22 47.70
CA LEU A 756 38.56 -25.63 47.85
C LEU A 756 39.17 -26.21 46.57
N LEU A 757 38.60 -25.89 45.41
CA LEU A 757 39.12 -26.30 44.11
C LEU A 757 40.54 -25.76 43.86
N TRP A 758 40.80 -24.50 44.23
CA TRP A 758 42.14 -23.91 44.13
C TRP A 758 43.14 -24.55 45.07
N ASN A 759 42.77 -24.78 46.32
CA ASN A 759 43.64 -25.46 47.29
C ASN A 759 44.02 -26.88 46.84
N ALA A 760 43.15 -27.53 46.07
CA ALA A 760 43.39 -28.86 45.49
C ALA A 760 44.05 -28.84 44.10
N GLY A 761 44.35 -27.67 43.53
CA GLY A 761 44.97 -27.53 42.21
C GLY A 761 44.09 -27.94 41.02
N ILE A 762 42.76 -27.96 41.20
CA ILE A 762 41.79 -28.44 40.18
C ILE A 762 41.30 -27.29 39.27
N GLY A 763 41.31 -26.04 39.76
CA GLY A 763 40.82 -24.88 39.02
C GLY A 763 39.68 -24.16 39.74
N ALA A 764 38.67 -23.69 38.98
CA ALA A 764 37.49 -23.02 39.51
C ALA A 764 36.26 -23.23 38.60
N VAL A 765 35.08 -23.10 39.18
CA VAL A 765 33.80 -22.91 38.49
C VAL A 765 33.62 -21.41 38.24
N PHE A 766 33.32 -21.03 37.00
CA PHE A 766 33.17 -19.63 36.63
C PHE A 766 31.97 -19.40 35.71
N GLY A 767 31.37 -18.23 35.81
CA GLY A 767 30.32 -17.81 34.90
C GLY A 767 30.92 -17.45 33.55
N ARG A 768 30.25 -17.78 32.46
CA ARG A 768 30.55 -17.11 31.19
C ARG A 768 30.20 -15.64 31.37
N SER A 769 31.12 -14.72 31.06
CA SER A 769 30.72 -13.33 30.91
C SER A 769 29.75 -13.29 29.73
N VAL A 770 28.47 -13.12 30.01
CA VAL A 770 27.51 -12.76 28.98
C VAL A 770 27.98 -11.39 28.50
N GLY A 771 28.45 -11.31 27.25
CA GLY A 771 29.11 -10.11 26.72
C GLY A 771 28.29 -8.86 27.02
N GLN A 772 28.96 -7.85 27.58
CA GLN A 772 28.47 -6.48 27.50
C GLN A 772 28.58 -5.97 26.07
#